data_AF-A0A9Q4EWH9-F1
#
_entry.id   AF-A0A9Q4EWH9-F1
#
_cell.length_a   1.000
_cell.length_b   1.000
_cell.length_c   1.000
_cell.angle_alpha   90.00
_cell.angle_beta   90.00
_cell.angle_gamma   90.00
#
_symmetry.space_group_name_H-M   'P 1'
#
loop_
_entity.id
_entity.type
_entity.pdbx_description
1 polymer ?
#
loop_
_entity_poly.entity_id
_entity_poly.type
_entity_poly.pdbx_seq_one_letter_code
_entity_poly.pdbx_strand_id
1 'polypeptide(L)'
;MEKRKLSAIPRPIATPEMMEVADRLGGMRHIVTAELIDDKKILLLNFFEIQALKKEKTEAAFRTFLSHDDYITQDLKTSKTKWLTASFAGMYNFSLMDYVWNHQENKSSYRLNVFMRSDEELKIVKGFFKEYAVPDDEYSPWIEIHRFQQEVLDKRLAEKHKKETDKIDAVMNPIKEAPKEFFDWIWDTGMSFARYLIYKEVEKGKALCECTHCKEIGIVDRKNIRLRNNEKGICPFCGSRITIKAKGRMPAQTQDERWFVYVDPTKDGFVFRYFKAHQSMRSDSYVDMLINKGRIERYVSEYSRAIYTFPKGKPKCEAYEWGVYKQRGNCRWCPDQGKIACMECILYPGNLPQAWEHTPMKYSALEVLSTNLPTVSMRYEDAIEKYMEFPKMEWICKMGLNKIAKGIINSRYSGYQTGKVNVKGNTIYEILGLTKVNTRVLQAVDGNHDVLRLLQVAQKIGLQFKPEQLQEYYETFGCNTDLLQQANRKTTLHKIVKYITKECEGYPLGDQGGCWQYSYMKYTEREDPRIERKRNMAKDWLEYLNWCKDLKYDMNNMFIYMPKNFKKVHDRTAKEHQELMDRQAAKEKVRREREAKRRMEQTKKAMSEIFKENKDCKDAFQIKGKGLLLVVPKTADEIKAEGAALHHCVGGYVDRVARGETNIFFVRKSAEPDKPYFTMEWNNNHIIQCRGSHNCGMPPEVEAFVKAFEKKMQDTINENKEKEMRRCG
;
A
#
# COMPACT_ATOMS: atom_id res chain seq x y z
N MET A 1 21.01 22.49 -43.55
CA MET A 1 22.40 22.14 -43.93
C MET A 1 22.47 20.84 -44.73
N GLU A 2 23.06 20.85 -45.92
CA GLU A 2 23.21 19.66 -46.77
C GLU A 2 24.47 18.85 -46.42
N LYS A 3 24.30 17.72 -45.71
CA LYS A 3 25.43 16.88 -45.25
C LYS A 3 26.39 16.46 -46.36
N ARG A 4 25.90 16.21 -47.59
CA ARG A 4 26.73 15.80 -48.75
C ARG A 4 27.70 16.92 -49.17
N LYS A 5 27.22 18.17 -49.25
CA LYS A 5 28.06 19.34 -49.55
C LYS A 5 29.08 19.57 -48.43
N LEU A 6 28.64 19.49 -47.18
CA LEU A 6 29.53 19.68 -46.02
C LEU A 6 30.61 18.60 -45.92
N SER A 7 30.31 17.34 -46.22
CA SER A 7 31.32 16.27 -46.21
C SER A 7 32.36 16.39 -47.32
N ALA A 8 32.05 17.10 -48.41
CA ALA A 8 32.98 17.33 -49.52
C ALA A 8 34.04 18.38 -49.20
N ILE A 9 33.84 19.19 -48.15
CA ILE A 9 34.84 20.16 -47.68
C ILE A 9 36.10 19.39 -47.24
N PRO A 10 37.30 19.74 -47.73
CA PRO A 10 38.55 19.08 -47.38
C PRO A 10 38.74 18.94 -45.86
N ARG A 11 39.41 17.86 -45.43
CA ARG A 11 39.76 17.70 -44.02
C ARG A 11 40.82 18.74 -43.65
N PRO A 12 40.62 19.49 -42.56
CA PRO A 12 41.58 20.51 -42.16
C PRO A 12 42.84 19.84 -41.57
N ILE A 13 44.01 20.43 -41.86
CA ILE A 13 45.32 19.97 -41.38
C ILE A 13 45.92 21.10 -40.53
N ALA A 14 46.48 20.76 -39.38
CA ALA A 14 47.13 21.73 -38.50
C ALA A 14 48.35 22.39 -39.16
N THR A 15 48.51 23.69 -38.98
CA THR A 15 49.70 24.42 -39.46
C THR A 15 50.89 24.19 -38.53
N PRO A 16 52.15 24.39 -38.99
CA PRO A 16 53.32 24.31 -38.12
C PRO A 16 53.23 25.21 -36.88
N GLU A 17 52.67 26.41 -37.04
CA GLU A 17 52.40 27.35 -35.94
C GLU A 17 51.49 26.74 -34.86
N MET A 18 50.44 26.00 -35.24
CA MET A 18 49.56 25.34 -34.27
C MET A 18 50.29 24.27 -33.47
N MET A 19 51.31 23.62 -34.04
CA MET A 19 52.13 22.62 -33.35
C MET A 19 53.02 23.30 -32.31
N GLU A 20 53.68 24.40 -32.68
CA GLU A 20 54.50 25.20 -31.76
C GLU A 20 53.68 25.84 -30.63
N VAL A 21 52.44 26.25 -30.93
CA VAL A 21 51.51 26.75 -29.92
C VAL A 21 51.02 25.62 -29.01
N ALA A 22 50.74 24.43 -29.56
CA ALA A 22 50.30 23.28 -28.77
C ALA A 22 51.29 22.88 -27.67
N ASP A 23 52.60 22.99 -27.92
CA ASP A 23 53.65 22.72 -26.93
C ASP A 23 53.64 23.71 -25.76
N ARG A 24 53.22 24.96 -26.01
CA ARG A 24 53.15 26.04 -25.02
C ARG A 24 51.81 26.11 -24.29
N LEU A 25 50.74 25.55 -24.88
CA LEU A 25 49.43 25.48 -24.25
C LEU A 25 49.42 24.38 -23.18
N GLY A 26 49.23 24.80 -21.92
CA GLY A 26 49.16 23.95 -20.73
C GLY A 26 47.88 23.11 -20.65
N GLY A 27 47.11 23.22 -19.57
CA GLY A 27 45.91 22.39 -19.28
C GLY A 27 44.71 22.50 -20.26
N MET A 28 44.89 23.11 -21.43
CA MET A 28 43.95 23.15 -22.55
C MET A 28 43.92 21.79 -23.27
N ARG A 29 42.78 21.45 -23.89
CA ARG A 29 42.59 20.17 -24.59
C ARG A 29 42.56 20.30 -26.11
N HIS A 30 42.03 21.41 -26.64
CA HIS A 30 41.91 21.61 -28.09
C HIS A 30 42.35 22.99 -28.56
N ILE A 31 42.93 23.04 -29.76
CA ILE A 31 43.06 24.27 -30.57
C ILE A 31 41.89 24.30 -31.55
N VAL A 32 41.27 25.47 -31.69
CA VAL A 32 40.10 25.70 -32.55
C VAL A 32 40.45 26.71 -33.64
N THR A 33 40.10 26.37 -34.88
CA THR A 33 40.10 27.32 -36.00
C THR A 33 38.68 27.63 -36.42
N ALA A 34 38.45 28.84 -36.95
CA ALA A 34 37.13 29.30 -37.33
C ALA A 34 37.14 29.95 -38.70
N GLU A 35 36.22 29.57 -39.58
CA GLU A 35 36.06 30.19 -40.89
C GLU A 35 34.59 30.29 -41.28
N LEU A 36 34.27 31.26 -42.13
CA LEU A 36 32.94 31.44 -42.69
C LEU A 36 32.90 30.84 -44.09
N ILE A 37 32.01 29.88 -44.30
CA ILE A 37 31.80 29.20 -45.58
C ILE A 37 30.38 29.46 -46.11
N ASP A 38 30.10 29.01 -47.34
CA ASP A 38 28.78 29.06 -47.96
C ASP A 38 28.18 30.49 -47.95
N ASP A 39 28.88 31.44 -48.59
CA ASP A 39 28.56 32.87 -48.60
C ASP A 39 28.39 33.50 -47.22
N LYS A 40 29.22 33.09 -46.25
CA LYS A 40 29.19 33.52 -44.85
C LYS A 40 27.94 33.10 -44.06
N LYS A 41 27.17 32.12 -44.55
CA LYS A 41 25.97 31.62 -43.88
C LYS A 41 26.26 30.56 -42.82
N ILE A 42 27.42 29.90 -42.91
CA ILE A 42 27.82 28.82 -42.02
C ILE A 42 29.18 29.15 -41.40
N LEU A 43 29.24 29.14 -40.09
CA LEU A 43 30.47 29.13 -39.32
C LEU A 43 30.98 27.69 -39.19
N LEU A 44 32.20 27.45 -39.67
CA LEU A 44 32.91 26.19 -39.54
C LEU A 44 33.96 26.30 -38.44
N LEU A 45 33.82 25.47 -37.41
CA LEU A 45 34.79 25.33 -36.32
C LEU A 45 35.50 23.97 -36.44
N ASN A 46 36.83 23.98 -36.52
CA ASN A 46 37.63 22.75 -36.54
C ASN A 46 38.37 22.57 -35.22
N PHE A 47 38.29 21.39 -34.61
CA PHE A 47 38.85 21.12 -33.30
C PHE A 47 40.02 20.13 -33.41
N PHE A 48 41.21 20.58 -33.02
CA PHE A 48 42.44 19.79 -33.02
C PHE A 48 42.83 19.43 -31.61
N GLU A 49 43.07 18.14 -31.35
CA GLU A 49 43.41 17.66 -30.02
C GLU A 49 44.89 17.96 -29.72
N ILE A 50 45.16 18.74 -28.66
CA ILE A 50 46.52 19.20 -28.33
C ILE A 50 47.46 18.01 -28.09
N GLN A 51 47.00 16.95 -27.42
CA GLN A 51 47.81 15.74 -27.21
C GLN A 51 48.16 15.00 -28.51
N ALA A 52 47.33 15.12 -29.55
CA ALA A 52 47.60 14.54 -30.85
C ALA A 52 48.63 15.39 -31.62
N LEU A 53 48.48 16.73 -31.56
CA LEU A 53 49.44 17.68 -32.14
C LEU A 53 50.84 17.50 -31.53
N LYS A 54 50.97 17.33 -30.21
CA LYS A 54 52.25 17.03 -29.54
C LYS A 54 52.93 15.73 -30.01
N LYS A 55 52.19 14.85 -30.68
CA LYS A 55 52.66 13.58 -31.25
C LYS A 55 52.76 13.64 -32.78
N GLU A 56 52.87 14.84 -33.34
CA GLU A 56 52.97 15.10 -34.78
C GLU A 56 51.76 14.66 -35.62
N LYS A 57 50.59 14.44 -34.98
CA LYS A 57 49.34 14.12 -35.69
C LYS A 57 48.58 15.40 -35.99
N THR A 58 48.53 15.78 -37.27
CA THR A 58 48.00 17.06 -37.73
C THR A 58 46.50 17.05 -38.05
N GLU A 59 45.82 15.92 -37.91
CA GLU A 59 44.40 15.77 -38.22
C GLU A 59 43.49 16.38 -37.14
N ALA A 60 42.43 17.08 -37.55
CA ALA A 60 41.39 17.52 -36.61
C ALA A 60 40.61 16.31 -36.06
N ALA A 61 40.23 16.39 -34.78
CA ALA A 61 39.41 15.39 -34.11
C ALA A 61 37.97 15.39 -34.64
N PHE A 62 37.39 16.58 -34.80
CA PHE A 62 36.06 16.78 -35.36
C PHE A 62 35.92 18.21 -35.87
N ARG A 63 34.88 18.45 -36.67
CA ARG A 63 34.50 19.80 -37.10
C ARG A 63 33.01 20.04 -36.93
N THR A 64 32.63 21.25 -36.56
CA THR A 64 31.24 21.63 -36.32
C THR A 64 30.84 22.75 -37.25
N PHE A 65 29.71 22.56 -37.91
CA PHE A 65 29.07 23.53 -38.78
C PHE A 65 27.91 24.16 -38.03
N LEU A 66 27.89 25.48 -37.93
CA LEU A 66 26.84 26.26 -37.28
C LEU A 66 26.24 27.22 -38.31
N SER A 67 24.96 27.07 -38.63
CA SER A 67 24.19 28.08 -39.36
C SER A 67 23.48 28.99 -38.36
N HIS A 68 22.68 29.94 -38.85
CA HIS A 68 21.89 30.83 -37.99
C HIS A 68 20.71 30.12 -37.32
N ASP A 69 20.34 28.92 -37.78
CA ASP A 69 19.14 28.19 -37.35
C ASP A 69 19.41 26.75 -36.91
N ASP A 70 20.61 26.23 -37.13
CA ASP A 70 20.93 24.83 -36.86
C ASP A 70 22.44 24.57 -36.68
N TYR A 71 22.80 23.39 -36.17
CA TYR A 71 24.20 22.94 -36.13
C TYR A 71 24.36 21.43 -36.34
N ILE A 72 25.54 21.02 -36.81
CA ILE A 72 25.90 19.62 -36.97
C ILE A 72 27.41 19.42 -36.88
N THR A 73 27.84 18.34 -36.24
CA THR A 73 29.25 18.00 -36.06
C THR A 73 29.62 16.76 -36.86
N GLN A 74 30.77 16.78 -37.54
CA GLN A 74 31.36 15.63 -38.21
C GLN A 74 32.52 15.08 -37.39
N ASP A 75 32.44 13.80 -37.04
CA ASP A 75 33.51 13.06 -36.38
C ASP A 75 34.59 12.68 -37.40
N LEU A 76 35.79 13.25 -37.25
CA LEU A 76 36.89 13.08 -38.20
C LEU A 76 37.86 11.95 -37.79
N LYS A 77 37.74 11.42 -36.56
CA LYS A 77 38.56 10.28 -36.07
C LYS A 77 38.27 8.97 -36.80
N THR A 78 37.21 8.92 -37.60
CA THR A 78 36.80 7.72 -38.33
C THR A 78 36.99 7.89 -39.84
N SER A 79 37.32 6.81 -40.53
CA SER A 79 37.46 6.79 -41.99
C SER A 79 36.11 6.90 -42.72
N LYS A 80 35.03 6.45 -42.08
CA LYS A 80 33.65 6.61 -42.57
C LYS A 80 33.09 7.97 -42.16
N THR A 81 32.26 8.57 -43.01
CA THR A 81 31.58 9.83 -42.67
C THR A 81 30.56 9.59 -41.54
N LYS A 82 30.83 10.14 -40.35
CA LYS A 82 29.97 10.03 -39.17
C LYS A 82 29.57 11.42 -38.68
N TRP A 83 28.27 11.60 -38.43
CA TRP A 83 27.69 12.86 -37.98
C TRP A 83 27.16 12.75 -36.55
N LEU A 84 27.37 13.79 -35.75
CA LEU A 84 26.88 13.94 -34.39
C LEU A 84 25.88 15.09 -34.35
N THR A 85 24.79 14.91 -33.60
CA THR A 85 23.72 15.91 -33.39
C THR A 85 23.73 16.48 -31.98
N ALA A 86 24.60 15.98 -31.10
CA ALA A 86 24.76 16.48 -29.74
C ALA A 86 25.35 17.90 -29.75
N SER A 87 24.89 18.76 -28.83
CA SER A 87 25.57 20.03 -28.55
C SER A 87 26.93 19.75 -27.92
N PHE A 88 27.79 20.76 -27.83
CA PHE A 88 29.10 20.61 -27.22
C PHE A 88 29.06 20.08 -25.79
N ALA A 89 28.07 20.49 -24.99
CA ALA A 89 27.86 19.99 -23.64
C ALA A 89 27.43 18.51 -23.58
N GLY A 90 26.83 17.99 -24.66
CA GLY A 90 26.36 16.60 -24.77
C GLY A 90 27.28 15.68 -25.55
N MET A 91 28.44 16.16 -26.02
CA MET A 91 29.39 15.35 -26.78
C MET A 91 30.21 14.43 -25.86
N TYR A 92 30.27 13.14 -26.21
CA TYR A 92 31.06 12.17 -25.47
C TYR A 92 32.56 12.48 -25.57
N ASN A 93 33.28 12.46 -24.45
CA ASN A 93 34.71 12.78 -24.33
C ASN A 93 35.13 14.17 -24.83
N PHE A 94 34.20 15.13 -24.87
CA PHE A 94 34.49 16.52 -25.17
C PHE A 94 33.85 17.42 -24.12
N SER A 95 34.59 18.44 -23.68
CA SER A 95 34.04 19.52 -22.86
C SER A 95 34.75 20.82 -23.18
N LEU A 96 33.97 21.88 -23.42
CA LEU A 96 34.50 23.24 -23.58
C LEU A 96 35.09 23.76 -22.28
N MET A 97 34.56 23.34 -21.14
CA MET A 97 34.89 23.90 -19.82
C MET A 97 34.94 22.80 -18.77
N ASP A 98 35.95 22.82 -17.91
CA ASP A 98 36.02 21.96 -16.73
C ASP A 98 35.62 22.76 -15.49
N TYR A 99 34.79 22.17 -14.63
CA TYR A 99 34.54 22.72 -13.30
C TYR A 99 35.79 22.53 -12.44
N VAL A 100 36.29 23.62 -11.86
CA VAL A 100 37.44 23.62 -10.96
C VAL A 100 37.01 24.15 -9.60
N TRP A 101 37.28 23.37 -8.56
CA TRP A 101 37.07 23.80 -7.19
C TRP A 101 38.40 24.23 -6.57
N ASN A 102 38.50 25.50 -6.21
CA ASN A 102 39.64 26.01 -5.48
C ASN A 102 39.40 25.82 -3.97
N HIS A 103 40.03 24.78 -3.39
CA HIS A 103 39.93 24.48 -1.96
C HIS A 103 40.49 25.57 -1.05
N GLN A 104 41.42 26.40 -1.53
CA GLN A 104 42.06 27.46 -0.72
C GLN A 104 41.18 28.71 -0.64
N GLU A 105 40.48 29.05 -1.73
CA GLU A 105 39.59 30.22 -1.78
C GLU A 105 38.12 29.89 -1.48
N ASN A 106 37.80 28.59 -1.33
CA ASN A 106 36.44 28.07 -1.19
C ASN A 106 35.49 28.57 -2.31
N LYS A 107 36.04 28.69 -3.53
CA LYS A 107 35.36 29.21 -4.71
C LYS A 107 35.37 28.17 -5.82
N SER A 108 34.25 28.14 -6.55
CA SER A 108 34.15 27.43 -7.82
C SER A 108 34.47 28.36 -8.97
N SER A 109 35.16 27.86 -9.99
CA SER A 109 35.36 28.54 -11.27
C SER A 109 35.31 27.53 -12.41
N TYR A 110 35.13 28.02 -13.63
CA TYR A 110 35.25 27.18 -14.82
C TYR A 110 36.57 27.47 -15.52
N ARG A 111 37.32 26.42 -15.86
CA ARG A 111 38.51 26.53 -16.70
C ARG A 111 38.14 26.18 -18.13
N LEU A 112 38.41 27.09 -19.05
CA LEU A 112 38.26 26.83 -20.49
C LEU A 112 39.26 25.74 -20.93
N ASN A 113 38.80 24.81 -21.77
CA ASN A 113 39.61 23.71 -22.32
C ASN A 113 40.00 23.92 -23.78
N VAL A 114 39.59 25.03 -24.38
CA VAL A 114 39.74 25.32 -25.81
C VAL A 114 40.48 26.63 -26.01
N PHE A 115 41.36 26.66 -27.00
CA PHE A 115 42.12 27.82 -27.40
C PHE A 115 41.79 28.20 -28.84
N MET A 116 41.42 29.44 -29.11
CA MET A 116 41.22 29.93 -30.49
C MET A 116 42.58 30.26 -31.10
N ARG A 117 42.85 29.79 -32.32
CA ARG A 117 44.17 29.95 -32.95
C ARG A 117 44.58 31.42 -33.14
N SER A 118 43.66 32.32 -33.50
CA SER A 118 43.94 33.75 -33.69
C SER A 118 42.82 34.67 -33.18
N ASP A 119 43.18 35.94 -32.93
CA ASP A 119 42.22 36.99 -32.54
C ASP A 119 41.26 37.35 -33.68
N GLU A 120 41.69 37.25 -34.94
CA GLU A 120 40.81 37.42 -36.10
C GLU A 120 39.71 36.36 -36.13
N GLU A 121 40.05 35.09 -35.92
CA GLU A 121 39.10 33.97 -35.85
C GLU A 121 38.15 34.14 -34.65
N LEU A 122 38.67 34.61 -33.50
CA LEU A 122 37.85 34.92 -32.34
C LEU A 122 36.79 36.00 -32.65
N LYS A 123 37.18 37.05 -33.38
CA LYS A 123 36.26 38.12 -33.83
C LYS A 123 35.20 37.58 -34.79
N ILE A 124 35.55 36.64 -35.68
CA ILE A 124 34.59 35.98 -36.59
C ILE A 124 33.50 35.27 -35.78
N VAL A 125 33.89 34.46 -34.79
CA VAL A 125 32.94 33.71 -33.95
C VAL A 125 32.06 34.66 -33.12
N LYS A 126 32.66 35.66 -32.47
CA LYS A 126 31.91 36.69 -31.72
C LYS A 126 30.94 37.47 -32.61
N GLY A 127 31.36 37.80 -33.83
CA GLY A 127 30.51 38.47 -34.81
C GLY A 127 29.32 37.62 -35.25
N PHE A 128 29.54 36.32 -35.46
CA PHE A 128 28.49 35.37 -35.85
C PHE A 128 27.41 35.19 -34.77
N PHE A 129 27.81 35.19 -33.48
CA PHE A 129 26.89 35.02 -32.35
C PHE A 129 26.57 36.31 -31.60
N LYS A 130 26.70 37.47 -32.26
CA LYS A 130 26.46 38.79 -31.63
C LYS A 130 25.06 38.91 -31.00
N GLU A 131 24.05 38.27 -31.57
CA GLU A 131 22.67 38.26 -31.05
C GLU A 131 22.52 37.49 -29.72
N TYR A 132 23.45 36.58 -29.43
CA TYR A 132 23.49 35.78 -28.20
C TYR A 132 24.40 36.36 -27.12
N ALA A 133 25.11 37.45 -27.43
CA ALA A 133 26.06 38.10 -26.54
C ALA A 133 25.35 38.84 -25.41
N VAL A 134 25.76 38.58 -24.17
CA VAL A 134 25.33 39.32 -22.98
C VAL A 134 26.55 40.06 -22.43
N PRO A 135 26.41 41.32 -21.97
CA PRO A 135 27.52 42.04 -21.33
C PRO A 135 28.13 41.21 -20.19
N ASP A 136 29.46 41.31 -20.03
CA ASP A 136 30.22 40.67 -18.96
C ASP A 136 30.28 39.12 -18.97
N ASP A 137 29.94 38.47 -20.09
CA ASP A 137 30.15 37.02 -20.26
C ASP A 137 31.65 36.65 -20.22
N GLU A 138 32.09 36.09 -19.08
CA GLU A 138 33.49 35.72 -18.79
C GLU A 138 34.11 34.74 -19.82
N TYR A 139 33.27 33.91 -20.46
CA TYR A 139 33.71 32.83 -21.35
C TYR A 139 33.28 33.00 -22.81
N SER A 140 33.06 34.24 -23.24
CA SER A 140 32.75 34.59 -24.63
C SER A 140 33.84 34.10 -25.60
N PRO A 141 33.52 33.47 -26.76
CA PRO A 141 32.18 33.30 -27.37
C PRO A 141 31.47 31.96 -27.05
N TRP A 142 32.01 31.16 -26.12
CA TRP A 142 31.57 29.77 -25.93
C TRP A 142 30.22 29.66 -25.22
N ILE A 143 29.90 30.63 -24.35
CA ILE A 143 28.58 30.73 -23.72
C ILE A 143 27.52 31.06 -24.78
N GLU A 144 27.83 31.94 -25.72
CA GLU A 144 26.92 32.34 -26.80
C GLU A 144 26.63 31.14 -27.72
N ILE A 145 27.66 30.37 -28.07
CA ILE A 145 27.48 29.10 -28.81
C ILE A 145 26.63 28.12 -27.99
N HIS A 146 26.84 28.02 -26.68
CA HIS A 146 26.04 27.14 -25.81
C HIS A 146 24.57 27.55 -25.81
N ARG A 147 24.27 28.85 -25.64
CA ARG A 147 22.90 29.39 -25.69
C ARG A 147 22.24 29.11 -27.05
N PHE A 148 22.95 29.34 -28.15
CA PHE A 148 22.49 29.02 -29.50
C PHE A 148 22.19 27.52 -29.66
N GLN A 149 23.13 26.63 -29.29
CA GLN A 149 22.92 25.19 -29.40
C GLN A 149 21.75 24.71 -28.53
N GLN A 150 21.54 25.33 -27.35
CA GLN A 150 20.43 25.03 -26.47
C GLN A 150 19.09 25.45 -27.11
N GLU A 151 19.01 26.64 -27.71
CA GLU A 151 17.82 27.10 -28.44
C GLU A 151 17.47 26.17 -29.60
N VAL A 152 18.46 25.78 -30.42
CA VAL A 152 18.27 24.83 -31.52
C VAL A 152 17.77 23.48 -31.01
N LEU A 153 18.31 22.97 -29.91
CA LEU A 153 17.85 21.73 -29.28
C LEU A 153 16.42 21.84 -28.79
N ASP A 154 16.05 22.93 -28.12
CA ASP A 154 14.70 23.16 -27.63
C ASP A 154 13.70 23.27 -28.81
N LYS A 155 14.07 23.93 -29.91
CA LYS A 155 13.26 24.00 -31.14
C LYS A 155 13.06 22.62 -31.77
N ARG A 156 14.14 21.85 -31.99
CA ARG A 156 14.09 20.47 -32.52
C ARG A 156 13.21 19.57 -31.65
N LEU A 157 13.32 19.71 -30.33
CA LEU A 157 12.50 18.96 -29.37
C LEU A 157 11.03 19.37 -29.43
N ALA A 158 10.75 20.67 -29.52
CA ALA A 158 9.39 21.21 -29.65
C ALA A 158 8.72 20.73 -30.94
N GLU A 159 9.42 20.71 -32.08
CA GLU A 159 8.92 20.16 -33.34
C GLU A 159 8.60 18.67 -33.25
N LYS A 160 9.48 17.90 -32.59
CA LYS A 160 9.24 16.47 -32.33
C LYS A 160 8.02 16.27 -31.45
N HIS A 161 7.91 17.02 -30.36
CA HIS A 161 6.77 16.95 -29.45
C HIS A 161 5.48 17.37 -30.14
N LYS A 162 5.52 18.41 -30.98
CA LYS A 162 4.37 18.86 -31.76
C LYS A 162 3.81 17.74 -32.64
N LYS A 163 4.67 17.00 -33.35
CA LYS A 163 4.25 15.83 -34.15
C LYS A 163 3.60 14.71 -33.31
N GLU A 164 4.04 14.53 -32.06
CA GLU A 164 3.45 13.57 -31.14
C GLU A 164 2.11 14.09 -30.58
N THR A 165 2.03 15.37 -30.26
CA THR A 165 0.83 16.00 -29.70
C THR A 165 -0.27 16.23 -30.72
N ASP A 166 0.05 16.54 -31.97
CA ASP A 166 -0.93 16.71 -33.05
C ASP A 166 -1.73 15.41 -33.28
N LYS A 167 -1.11 14.25 -33.09
CA LYS A 167 -1.78 12.94 -33.13
C LYS A 167 -2.77 12.78 -31.98
N ILE A 168 -2.40 13.25 -30.79
CA ILE A 168 -3.29 13.20 -29.61
C ILE A 168 -4.46 14.15 -29.83
N ASP A 169 -4.20 15.36 -30.30
CA ASP A 169 -5.24 16.35 -30.57
C ASP A 169 -6.24 15.84 -31.62
N ALA A 170 -5.76 15.16 -32.67
CA ALA A 170 -6.63 14.52 -33.66
C ALA A 170 -7.59 13.48 -33.03
N VAL A 171 -7.15 12.73 -32.01
CA VAL A 171 -7.99 11.77 -31.27
C VAL A 171 -8.96 12.49 -30.32
N MET A 172 -8.56 13.62 -29.74
CA MET A 172 -9.37 14.37 -28.76
C MET A 172 -10.41 15.29 -29.40
N ASN A 173 -10.15 15.81 -30.60
CA ASN A 173 -11.00 16.78 -31.29
C ASN A 173 -12.47 16.35 -31.47
N PRO A 174 -12.80 15.07 -31.75
CA PRO A 174 -14.20 14.63 -31.87
C PRO A 174 -14.97 14.63 -30.54
N ILE A 175 -14.27 14.60 -29.40
CA ILE A 175 -14.88 14.47 -28.07
C ILE A 175 -15.29 15.85 -27.57
N LYS A 176 -16.60 16.10 -27.51
CA LYS A 176 -17.19 17.38 -27.10
C LYS A 176 -17.27 17.52 -25.57
N GLU A 177 -17.66 18.70 -25.09
CA GLU A 177 -17.97 18.89 -23.68
C GLU A 177 -19.15 18.02 -23.24
N ALA A 178 -19.11 17.55 -22.00
CA ALA A 178 -20.21 16.76 -21.45
C ALA A 178 -21.45 17.65 -21.23
N PRO A 179 -22.66 17.11 -21.39
CA PRO A 179 -23.90 17.88 -21.28
C PRO A 179 -24.13 18.38 -19.85
N LYS A 180 -24.87 19.50 -19.70
CA LYS A 180 -25.17 20.10 -18.39
C LYS A 180 -25.92 19.13 -17.47
N GLU A 181 -26.79 18.32 -18.05
CA GLU A 181 -27.61 17.31 -17.39
C GLU A 181 -26.76 16.28 -16.62
N PHE A 182 -25.56 15.96 -17.12
CA PHE A 182 -24.62 15.10 -16.42
C PHE A 182 -24.08 15.78 -15.15
N PHE A 183 -23.68 17.04 -15.23
CA PHE A 183 -23.19 17.80 -14.08
C PHE A 183 -24.27 18.08 -13.03
N ASP A 184 -25.49 18.39 -13.46
CA ASP A 184 -26.64 18.54 -12.56
C ASP A 184 -26.92 17.20 -11.84
N TRP A 185 -26.91 16.08 -12.58
CA TRP A 185 -27.10 14.74 -12.02
C TRP A 185 -26.01 14.34 -11.00
N ILE A 186 -24.75 14.72 -11.21
CA ILE A 186 -23.66 14.50 -10.23
C ILE A 186 -24.08 15.06 -8.87
N TRP A 187 -24.62 16.28 -8.81
CA TRP A 187 -24.95 16.92 -7.52
C TRP A 187 -26.31 16.51 -6.97
N ASP A 188 -27.28 16.25 -7.85
CA ASP A 188 -28.65 15.92 -7.48
C ASP A 188 -28.87 14.44 -7.20
N THR A 189 -28.02 13.55 -7.70
CA THR A 189 -28.14 12.11 -7.46
C THR A 189 -26.82 11.51 -7.00
N GLY A 190 -25.75 11.67 -7.79
CA GLY A 190 -24.45 11.05 -7.56
C GLY A 190 -23.81 11.35 -6.21
N MET A 191 -23.87 12.62 -5.80
CA MET A 191 -23.30 13.16 -4.56
C MET A 191 -24.35 13.29 -3.45
N SER A 192 -25.52 12.63 -3.57
CA SER A 192 -26.58 12.73 -2.57
C SER A 192 -26.18 12.23 -1.17
N PHE A 193 -25.16 11.39 -1.05
CA PHE A 193 -24.59 10.95 0.23
C PHE A 193 -23.87 12.07 0.99
N ALA A 194 -23.42 13.10 0.28
CA ALA A 194 -22.73 14.30 0.79
C ALA A 194 -23.73 15.42 1.16
N ARG A 195 -24.99 15.07 1.47
CA ARG A 195 -25.99 16.01 1.99
C ARG A 195 -26.00 15.95 3.51
N TYR A 196 -26.08 17.11 4.15
CA TYR A 196 -25.98 17.24 5.59
C TYR A 196 -27.14 18.03 6.16
N LEU A 197 -27.54 17.65 7.37
CA LEU A 197 -28.43 18.43 8.22
C LEU A 197 -27.63 18.85 9.45
N ILE A 198 -27.27 20.12 9.51
CA ILE A 198 -26.51 20.69 10.63
C ILE A 198 -27.52 21.12 11.69
N TYR A 199 -27.33 20.72 12.95
CA TYR A 199 -28.25 21.08 14.02
C TYR A 199 -27.55 21.69 15.24
N LYS A 200 -28.24 22.62 15.90
CA LYS A 200 -27.89 23.19 17.21
C LYS A 200 -29.12 23.20 18.10
N GLU A 201 -29.01 22.69 19.32
CA GLU A 201 -30.09 22.77 20.31
C GLU A 201 -30.30 24.23 20.73
N VAL A 202 -31.54 24.69 20.68
CA VAL A 202 -31.94 26.07 21.02
C VAL A 202 -32.77 26.09 22.30
N GLU A 203 -33.68 25.13 22.44
CA GLU A 203 -34.50 24.90 23.63
C GLU A 203 -34.54 23.38 23.89
N LYS A 204 -34.88 22.98 25.12
CA LYS A 204 -35.01 21.57 25.46
C LYS A 204 -36.03 20.90 24.52
N GLY A 205 -35.54 19.98 23.69
CA GLY A 205 -36.38 19.26 22.73
C GLY A 205 -36.61 19.96 21.38
N LYS A 206 -36.07 21.18 21.15
CA LYS A 206 -36.11 21.85 19.84
C LYS A 206 -34.69 22.16 19.35
N ALA A 207 -34.46 21.97 18.06
CA ALA A 207 -33.18 22.27 17.43
C ALA A 207 -33.37 23.16 16.20
N LEU A 208 -32.49 24.13 16.05
CA LEU A 208 -32.31 24.86 14.80
C LEU A 208 -31.53 23.94 13.84
N CYS A 209 -32.08 23.73 12.66
CA CYS A 209 -31.54 22.87 11.62
C CYS A 209 -31.25 23.66 10.34
N GLU A 210 -30.12 23.41 9.70
CA GLU A 210 -29.69 23.95 8.40
C GLU A 210 -29.42 22.78 7.45
N CYS A 211 -30.11 22.73 6.29
CA CYS A 211 -29.90 21.68 5.29
C CYS A 211 -28.94 22.14 4.18
N THR A 212 -27.88 21.36 3.90
CA THR A 212 -26.91 21.71 2.84
C THR A 212 -27.40 21.43 1.41
N HIS A 213 -28.56 20.80 1.24
CA HIS A 213 -29.14 20.51 -0.07
C HIS A 213 -30.20 21.54 -0.48
N CYS A 214 -31.28 21.69 0.31
CA CYS A 214 -32.33 22.66 0.01
C CYS A 214 -32.06 24.07 0.57
N LYS A 215 -31.00 24.24 1.37
CA LYS A 215 -30.60 25.51 2.00
C LYS A 215 -31.59 26.09 3.02
N GLU A 216 -32.66 25.37 3.32
CA GLU A 216 -33.63 25.76 4.34
C GLU A 216 -33.03 25.74 5.74
N ILE A 217 -33.42 26.75 6.53
CA ILE A 217 -33.04 26.91 7.94
C ILE A 217 -34.32 27.05 8.75
N GLY A 218 -34.52 26.18 9.74
CA GLY A 218 -35.74 26.18 10.55
C GLY A 218 -35.62 25.42 11.86
N ILE A 219 -36.57 25.67 12.77
CA ILE A 219 -36.64 24.98 14.06
C ILE A 219 -37.44 23.70 13.90
N VAL A 220 -36.92 22.60 14.45
CA VAL A 220 -37.54 21.27 14.37
C VAL A 220 -37.64 20.65 15.77
N ASP A 221 -38.75 19.97 16.04
CA ASP A 221 -38.97 19.22 17.28
C ASP A 221 -38.24 17.86 17.25
N ARG A 222 -37.40 17.61 18.27
CA ARG A 222 -36.60 16.38 18.42
C ARG A 222 -37.43 15.13 18.71
N LYS A 223 -38.71 15.28 19.07
CA LYS A 223 -39.65 14.16 19.17
C LYS A 223 -40.02 13.61 17.79
N ASN A 224 -40.08 14.48 16.79
CA ASN A 224 -40.47 14.12 15.42
C ASN A 224 -39.27 13.64 14.58
N ILE A 225 -38.05 14.08 14.93
CA ILE A 225 -36.83 13.69 14.24
C ILE A 225 -35.70 13.33 15.21
N ARG A 226 -35.10 12.16 14.98
CA ARG A 226 -33.93 11.71 15.72
C ARG A 226 -32.67 12.44 15.26
N LEU A 227 -32.25 13.45 16.01
CA LEU A 227 -31.01 14.19 15.77
C LEU A 227 -29.85 13.64 16.62
N ARG A 228 -28.98 12.83 16.00
CA ARG A 228 -27.75 12.32 16.61
C ARG A 228 -26.59 12.44 15.61
N ASN A 229 -25.48 13.00 16.07
CA ASN A 229 -24.32 13.30 15.22
C ASN A 229 -23.83 12.05 14.45
N ASN A 230 -23.54 12.23 13.16
CA ASN A 230 -23.13 11.25 12.17
C ASN A 230 -24.18 10.16 11.81
N GLU A 231 -25.36 10.13 12.43
CA GLU A 231 -26.42 9.21 11.99
C GLU A 231 -27.00 9.66 10.64
N LYS A 232 -27.46 8.68 9.85
CA LYS A 232 -28.21 8.95 8.62
C LYS A 232 -29.65 9.33 8.99
N GLY A 233 -30.27 10.17 8.18
CA GLY A 233 -31.62 10.66 8.42
C GLY A 233 -32.29 11.19 7.15
N ILE A 234 -33.51 11.68 7.33
CA ILE A 234 -34.29 12.36 6.30
C ILE A 234 -34.40 13.83 6.67
N CYS A 235 -34.14 14.72 5.71
CA CYS A 235 -34.29 16.15 5.89
C CYS A 235 -35.77 16.48 6.14
N PRO A 236 -36.12 17.19 7.22
CA PRO A 236 -37.50 17.55 7.53
C PRO A 236 -38.08 18.61 6.58
N PHE A 237 -37.24 19.30 5.79
CA PHE A 237 -37.66 20.37 4.88
C PHE A 237 -37.92 19.86 3.46
N CYS A 238 -37.00 19.05 2.92
CA CYS A 238 -37.05 18.61 1.51
C CYS A 238 -37.15 17.09 1.32
N GLY A 239 -37.22 16.29 2.40
CA GLY A 239 -37.31 14.83 2.31
C GLY A 239 -36.06 14.12 1.80
N SER A 240 -34.97 14.83 1.49
CA SER A 240 -33.72 14.21 1.05
C SER A 240 -33.06 13.37 2.14
N ARG A 241 -32.40 12.29 1.74
CA ARG A 241 -31.47 11.56 2.60
C ARG A 241 -30.28 12.47 2.97
N ILE A 242 -29.92 12.49 4.25
CA ILE A 242 -28.87 13.35 4.80
C ILE A 242 -28.04 12.62 5.85
N THR A 243 -26.86 13.17 6.15
CA THR A 243 -26.07 12.82 7.33
C THR A 243 -26.19 13.94 8.37
N ILE A 244 -26.57 13.60 9.59
CA ILE A 244 -26.82 14.58 10.65
C ILE A 244 -25.48 15.04 11.25
N LYS A 245 -25.29 16.36 11.41
CA LYS A 245 -24.07 16.95 11.99
C LYS A 245 -24.42 17.89 13.13
N ALA A 246 -23.86 17.63 14.32
CA ALA A 246 -24.00 18.54 15.44
C ALA A 246 -23.07 19.73 15.25
N LYS A 247 -23.62 20.95 15.24
CA LYS A 247 -22.90 22.19 14.93
C LYS A 247 -21.60 22.36 15.73
N GLY A 248 -21.63 22.07 17.04
CA GLY A 248 -20.46 22.18 17.92
C GLY A 248 -19.44 21.02 17.84
N ARG A 249 -19.67 20.01 17.00
CA ARG A 249 -18.77 18.85 16.82
C ARG A 249 -18.28 18.72 15.38
N MET A 250 -18.56 19.73 14.54
CA MET A 250 -18.11 19.71 13.15
C MET A 250 -16.60 19.95 13.08
N PRO A 251 -15.87 19.22 12.22
CA PRO A 251 -14.51 19.61 11.87
C PRO A 251 -14.54 20.95 11.11
N ALA A 252 -13.39 21.62 11.05
CA ALA A 252 -13.24 22.87 10.30
C ALA A 252 -13.73 22.74 8.83
N GLN A 253 -13.38 21.62 8.20
CA GLN A 253 -13.88 21.22 6.89
C GLN A 253 -14.20 19.72 6.85
N THR A 254 -15.23 19.36 6.10
CA THR A 254 -15.54 17.99 5.68
C THR A 254 -15.41 17.95 4.16
N GLN A 255 -14.60 17.04 3.64
CA GLN A 255 -14.38 16.89 2.19
C GLN A 255 -15.00 15.57 1.72
N ASP A 256 -15.84 15.66 0.69
CA ASP A 256 -16.43 14.54 -0.01
C ASP A 256 -15.98 14.57 -1.47
N GLU A 257 -15.51 13.45 -1.99
CA GLU A 257 -15.12 13.33 -3.39
C GLU A 257 -15.52 11.98 -3.96
N ARG A 258 -15.90 11.96 -5.24
CA ARG A 258 -16.16 10.74 -6.00
C ARG A 258 -15.73 10.91 -7.45
N TRP A 259 -15.36 9.79 -8.06
CA TRP A 259 -15.18 9.68 -9.50
C TRP A 259 -16.51 9.35 -10.16
N PHE A 260 -16.75 9.99 -11.29
CA PHE A 260 -17.92 9.81 -12.15
C PHE A 260 -17.47 9.50 -13.56
N VAL A 261 -18.22 8.66 -14.26
CA VAL A 261 -17.98 8.35 -15.67
C VAL A 261 -19.16 8.79 -16.51
N TYR A 262 -18.85 9.54 -17.56
CA TYR A 262 -19.75 9.82 -18.67
C TYR A 262 -19.27 9.05 -19.90
N VAL A 263 -20.19 8.53 -20.71
CA VAL A 263 -19.85 7.69 -21.87
C VAL A 263 -20.24 8.41 -23.16
N ASP A 264 -19.25 8.76 -23.98
CA ASP A 264 -19.50 9.33 -25.31
C ASP A 264 -19.49 8.22 -26.39
N PRO A 265 -20.47 8.16 -27.30
CA PRO A 265 -20.41 7.26 -28.43
C PRO A 265 -19.27 7.66 -29.38
N THR A 266 -18.63 6.66 -30.00
CA THR A 266 -17.73 6.86 -31.14
C THR A 266 -18.20 6.01 -32.31
N LYS A 267 -17.52 6.09 -33.46
CA LYS A 267 -17.87 5.27 -34.63
C LYS A 267 -17.67 3.77 -34.39
N ASP A 268 -16.58 3.41 -33.72
CA ASP A 268 -16.11 2.02 -33.58
C ASP A 268 -16.19 1.49 -32.13
N GLY A 269 -16.91 2.21 -31.26
CA GLY A 269 -17.00 1.93 -29.82
C GLY A 269 -17.45 3.14 -29.00
N PHE A 270 -16.83 3.39 -27.85
CA PHE A 270 -17.20 4.51 -26.96
C PHE A 270 -16.01 5.04 -26.17
N VAL A 271 -16.16 6.23 -25.57
CA VAL A 271 -15.18 6.83 -24.66
C VAL A 271 -15.73 6.88 -23.24
N PHE A 272 -15.04 6.28 -22.29
CA PHE A 272 -15.23 6.57 -20.87
C PHE A 272 -14.48 7.84 -20.49
N ARG A 273 -15.21 8.83 -19.99
CA ARG A 273 -14.67 10.11 -19.54
C ARG A 273 -14.80 10.21 -18.03
N TYR A 274 -13.67 10.32 -17.34
CA TYR A 274 -13.59 10.26 -15.89
C TYR A 274 -13.51 11.66 -15.30
N PHE A 275 -14.54 12.00 -14.53
CA PHE A 275 -14.69 13.27 -13.84
C PHE A 275 -14.54 13.07 -12.35
N LYS A 276 -13.81 13.94 -11.66
CA LYS A 276 -13.74 13.94 -10.20
C LYS A 276 -14.56 15.11 -9.67
N ALA A 277 -15.61 14.80 -8.92
CA ALA A 277 -16.40 15.81 -8.23
C ALA A 277 -15.90 15.95 -6.80
N HIS A 278 -15.77 17.20 -6.35
CA HIS A 278 -15.34 17.55 -5.01
C HIS A 278 -16.34 18.48 -4.36
N GLN A 279 -16.76 18.14 -3.13
CA GLN A 279 -17.54 19.01 -2.27
C GLN A 279 -16.81 19.23 -0.95
N SER A 280 -16.71 20.49 -0.54
CA SER A 280 -16.23 20.86 0.80
C SER A 280 -17.35 21.53 1.59
N MET A 281 -17.68 20.99 2.76
CA MET A 281 -18.57 21.60 3.76
C MET A 281 -17.76 22.17 4.91
N ARG A 282 -18.02 23.43 5.27
CA ARG A 282 -17.20 24.20 6.22
C ARG A 282 -17.96 24.51 7.52
N SER A 283 -17.28 24.48 8.66
CA SER A 283 -17.83 24.93 9.95
C SER A 283 -18.05 26.45 9.95
N ASP A 284 -18.86 26.96 10.87
CA ASP A 284 -19.06 28.41 11.04
C ASP A 284 -17.75 29.14 11.28
N SER A 285 -16.91 28.61 12.19
CA SER A 285 -15.61 29.18 12.50
C SER A 285 -14.69 29.30 11.28
N TYR A 286 -14.80 28.38 10.34
CA TYR A 286 -14.02 28.41 9.12
C TYR A 286 -14.65 29.33 8.06
N VAL A 287 -15.98 29.34 7.95
CA VAL A 287 -16.72 30.27 7.10
C VAL A 287 -16.37 31.72 7.47
N ASP A 288 -16.23 32.02 8.75
CA ASP A 288 -15.88 33.36 9.22
C ASP A 288 -14.49 33.83 8.76
N MET A 289 -13.56 32.91 8.52
CA MET A 289 -12.22 33.22 8.01
C MET A 289 -12.17 33.42 6.49
N LEU A 290 -13.23 33.06 5.77
CA LEU A 290 -13.25 33.09 4.30
C LEU A 290 -13.83 34.38 3.73
N ILE A 291 -13.27 34.82 2.60
CA ILE A 291 -13.73 35.98 1.85
C ILE A 291 -15.16 35.77 1.30
N ASN A 292 -15.42 34.60 0.71
CA ASN A 292 -16.73 34.33 0.07
C ASN A 292 -17.83 33.89 1.05
N LYS A 293 -17.51 33.73 2.35
CA LYS A 293 -18.42 33.23 3.40
C LYS A 293 -19.24 31.99 3.00
N GLY A 294 -18.71 31.16 2.10
CA GLY A 294 -19.45 30.03 1.53
C GLY A 294 -19.42 28.79 2.42
N ARG A 295 -20.61 28.27 2.81
CA ARG A 295 -20.78 27.01 3.55
C ARG A 295 -20.33 25.79 2.75
N ILE A 296 -20.66 25.78 1.46
CA ILE A 296 -20.41 24.68 0.51
C ILE A 296 -19.61 25.22 -0.67
N GLU A 297 -18.58 24.48 -1.05
CA GLU A 297 -17.83 24.67 -2.29
C GLU A 297 -17.89 23.39 -3.11
N ARG A 298 -18.11 23.53 -4.42
CA ARG A 298 -18.28 22.41 -5.37
C ARG A 298 -17.51 22.69 -6.65
N TYR A 299 -16.84 21.67 -7.17
CA TYR A 299 -16.27 21.70 -8.51
C TYR A 299 -16.17 20.28 -9.08
N VAL A 300 -16.12 20.17 -10.40
CA VAL A 300 -15.95 18.93 -11.14
C VAL A 300 -14.87 19.15 -12.20
N SER A 301 -13.92 18.22 -12.30
CA SER A 301 -12.86 18.30 -13.31
C SER A 301 -12.71 16.95 -14.03
N GLU A 302 -12.55 16.99 -15.35
CA GLU A 302 -12.21 15.81 -16.15
C GLU A 302 -10.70 15.53 -16.02
N TYR A 303 -10.33 14.27 -15.77
CA TYR A 303 -8.93 13.90 -15.57
C TYR A 303 -8.44 12.78 -16.48
N SER A 304 -9.32 11.87 -16.91
CA SER A 304 -8.93 10.72 -17.73
C SER A 304 -9.97 10.42 -18.80
N ARG A 305 -9.52 9.83 -19.90
CA ARG A 305 -10.34 9.33 -21.01
C ARG A 305 -9.84 7.93 -21.41
N ALA A 306 -10.74 6.95 -21.49
CA ALA A 306 -10.45 5.62 -21.98
C ALA A 306 -11.31 5.32 -23.22
N ILE A 307 -10.66 5.20 -24.38
CA ILE A 307 -11.32 4.96 -25.66
C ILE A 307 -11.38 3.46 -25.91
N TYR A 308 -12.58 2.90 -25.90
CA TYR A 308 -12.84 1.50 -26.19
C TYR A 308 -13.25 1.32 -27.65
N THR A 309 -12.59 0.39 -28.32
CA THR A 309 -12.95 -0.11 -29.65
C THR A 309 -13.13 -1.62 -29.61
N PHE A 310 -13.88 -2.19 -30.55
CA PHE A 310 -14.18 -3.64 -30.56
C PHE A 310 -13.70 -4.36 -31.83
N PRO A 311 -12.40 -4.34 -32.17
CA PRO A 311 -11.89 -5.08 -33.33
C PRO A 311 -12.15 -6.58 -33.17
N LYS A 312 -12.84 -7.18 -34.15
CA LYS A 312 -13.25 -8.60 -34.13
C LYS A 312 -14.07 -8.98 -32.88
N GLY A 313 -14.83 -8.02 -32.32
CA GLY A 313 -15.68 -8.22 -31.14
C GLY A 313 -14.94 -8.27 -29.80
N LYS A 314 -13.61 -8.02 -29.77
CA LYS A 314 -12.83 -7.98 -28.52
C LYS A 314 -12.53 -6.54 -28.11
N PRO A 315 -12.63 -6.18 -26.82
CA PRO A 315 -12.34 -4.83 -26.36
C PRO A 315 -10.85 -4.51 -26.52
N LYS A 316 -10.54 -3.36 -27.11
CA LYS A 316 -9.22 -2.72 -27.11
C LYS A 316 -9.38 -1.32 -26.52
N CYS A 317 -8.56 -0.98 -25.53
CA CYS A 317 -8.60 0.30 -24.84
C CYS A 317 -7.33 1.12 -25.12
N GLU A 318 -7.50 2.39 -25.46
CA GLU A 318 -6.44 3.40 -25.51
C GLU A 318 -6.79 4.52 -24.52
N ALA A 319 -5.92 4.73 -23.52
CA ALA A 319 -6.19 5.62 -22.40
C ALA A 319 -5.32 6.89 -22.45
N TYR A 320 -5.89 7.99 -21.96
CA TYR A 320 -5.30 9.31 -21.92
C TYR A 320 -5.58 9.99 -20.58
N GLU A 321 -4.62 10.75 -20.07
CA GLU A 321 -4.73 11.51 -18.81
C GLU A 321 -4.48 13.01 -19.05
N TRP A 322 -5.14 13.85 -18.26
CA TRP A 322 -4.90 15.29 -18.25
C TRP A 322 -3.68 15.62 -17.40
N GLY A 323 -2.64 16.19 -18.00
CA GLY A 323 -1.39 16.47 -17.31
C GLY A 323 -0.36 17.22 -18.14
N VAL A 324 0.85 17.33 -17.61
CA VAL A 324 1.95 18.04 -18.29
C VAL A 324 2.74 17.05 -19.16
N TYR A 325 2.57 17.16 -20.47
CA TYR A 325 3.22 16.28 -21.45
C TYR A 325 4.75 16.38 -21.35
N LYS A 326 5.41 15.27 -21.00
CA LYS A 326 6.87 15.19 -20.80
C LYS A 326 7.43 16.31 -19.90
N GLN A 327 6.65 16.74 -18.89
CA GLN A 327 7.01 17.77 -17.90
C GLN A 327 7.36 19.14 -18.52
N ARG A 328 6.79 19.49 -19.67
CA ARG A 328 6.97 20.81 -20.31
C ARG A 328 5.66 21.43 -20.75
N GLY A 329 5.55 22.75 -20.58
CA GLY A 329 4.42 23.57 -21.04
C GLY A 329 3.17 23.45 -20.14
N ASN A 330 2.02 23.81 -20.71
CA ASN A 330 0.72 23.77 -20.03
C ASN A 330 0.15 22.35 -19.98
N CYS A 331 -0.79 22.13 -19.05
CA CYS A 331 -1.56 20.88 -18.99
C CYS A 331 -2.36 20.64 -20.27
N ARG A 332 -2.41 19.38 -20.70
CA ARG A 332 -3.13 18.90 -21.89
C ARG A 332 -3.42 17.39 -21.79
N TRP A 333 -4.19 16.86 -22.74
CA TRP A 333 -4.33 15.42 -22.90
C TRP A 333 -3.00 14.78 -23.28
N CYS A 334 -2.62 13.74 -22.55
CA CYS A 334 -1.40 12.96 -22.71
C CYS A 334 -1.76 11.47 -22.76
N PRO A 335 -0.94 10.60 -23.39
CA PRO A 335 -1.12 9.16 -23.24
C PRO A 335 -1.03 8.79 -21.76
N ASP A 336 -1.89 7.87 -21.32
CA ASP A 336 -1.95 7.44 -19.93
C ASP A 336 -0.59 6.91 -19.44
N GLN A 337 -0.12 7.46 -18.31
CA GLN A 337 1.11 7.03 -17.64
C GLN A 337 0.81 6.34 -16.30
N GLY A 338 -0.48 6.07 -16.02
CA GLY A 338 -0.94 5.49 -14.77
C GLY A 338 -0.85 6.45 -13.58
N LYS A 339 -0.80 7.76 -13.80
CA LYS A 339 -0.70 8.74 -12.70
C LYS A 339 -2.05 9.04 -12.07
N ILE A 340 -3.14 8.82 -12.80
CA ILE A 340 -4.49 9.12 -12.36
C ILE A 340 -5.22 7.83 -12.00
N ALA A 341 -5.40 7.61 -10.70
CA ALA A 341 -6.14 6.47 -10.18
C ALA A 341 -7.67 6.72 -10.24
N CYS A 342 -8.28 6.53 -11.41
CA CYS A 342 -9.72 6.66 -11.64
C CYS A 342 -10.54 5.38 -11.32
N MET A 343 -9.94 4.43 -10.58
CA MET A 343 -10.35 3.03 -10.50
C MET A 343 -11.83 2.80 -10.15
N GLU A 344 -12.34 3.34 -9.04
CA GLU A 344 -13.76 3.17 -8.66
C GLU A 344 -14.56 4.43 -8.95
N CYS A 345 -15.54 4.31 -9.85
CA CYS A 345 -16.34 5.43 -10.32
C CYS A 345 -17.84 5.12 -10.31
N ILE A 346 -18.65 6.16 -10.40
CA ILE A 346 -20.11 6.11 -10.52
C ILE A 346 -20.46 6.40 -11.98
N LEU A 347 -21.13 5.48 -12.66
CA LEU A 347 -21.51 5.64 -14.06
C LEU A 347 -22.80 6.44 -14.20
N TYR A 348 -22.80 7.44 -15.08
CA TYR A 348 -24.02 8.17 -15.45
C TYR A 348 -24.91 7.30 -16.34
N PRO A 349 -26.16 7.00 -15.93
CA PRO A 349 -27.02 6.11 -16.70
C PRO A 349 -27.70 6.78 -17.90
N GLY A 350 -27.85 8.11 -17.89
CA GLY A 350 -28.84 8.82 -18.71
C GLY A 350 -28.68 8.69 -20.22
N ASN A 351 -27.45 8.47 -20.71
CA ASN A 351 -27.17 8.36 -22.14
C ASN A 351 -26.59 6.99 -22.56
N LEU A 352 -26.51 6.02 -21.63
CA LEU A 352 -25.85 4.75 -21.90
C LEU A 352 -26.50 3.93 -23.02
N PRO A 353 -27.84 3.77 -23.07
CA PRO A 353 -28.47 3.00 -24.15
C PRO A 353 -28.04 3.47 -25.54
N GLN A 354 -27.94 4.80 -25.73
CA GLN A 354 -27.50 5.41 -26.98
C GLN A 354 -25.98 5.33 -27.16
N ALA A 355 -25.20 5.54 -26.09
CA ALA A 355 -23.75 5.64 -26.16
C ALA A 355 -23.07 4.36 -26.69
N TRP A 356 -23.65 3.20 -26.42
CA TRP A 356 -23.05 1.91 -26.78
C TRP A 356 -23.96 0.97 -27.58
N GLU A 357 -25.05 1.49 -28.15
CA GLU A 357 -26.05 0.73 -28.93
C GLU A 357 -25.42 -0.15 -30.02
N HIS A 358 -24.40 0.39 -30.70
CA HIS A 358 -23.70 -0.25 -31.81
C HIS A 358 -22.56 -1.19 -31.36
N THR A 359 -22.41 -1.44 -30.06
CA THR A 359 -21.33 -2.25 -29.48
C THR A 359 -21.88 -3.50 -28.78
N PRO A 360 -21.02 -4.48 -28.43
CA PRO A 360 -21.43 -5.63 -27.62
C PRO A 360 -22.04 -5.26 -26.26
N MET A 361 -21.78 -4.05 -25.75
CA MET A 361 -22.25 -3.60 -24.43
C MET A 361 -23.75 -3.28 -24.36
N LYS A 362 -24.46 -3.22 -25.50
CA LYS A 362 -25.90 -2.91 -25.54
C LYS A 362 -26.79 -3.83 -24.71
N TYR A 363 -26.35 -5.05 -24.42
CA TYR A 363 -27.09 -6.04 -23.61
C TYR A 363 -26.48 -6.22 -22.21
N SER A 364 -25.49 -5.41 -21.83
CA SER A 364 -24.81 -5.57 -20.54
C SER A 364 -25.68 -5.25 -19.32
N ALA A 365 -26.77 -4.50 -19.53
CA ALA A 365 -27.66 -4.00 -18.48
C ALA A 365 -26.95 -3.15 -17.41
N LEU A 366 -25.79 -2.58 -17.74
CA LEU A 366 -25.05 -1.68 -16.86
C LEU A 366 -25.79 -0.34 -16.66
N GLU A 367 -26.66 0.04 -17.58
CA GLU A 367 -27.61 1.15 -17.44
C GLU A 367 -28.64 0.90 -16.35
N VAL A 368 -29.13 -0.34 -16.23
CA VAL A 368 -30.03 -0.75 -15.16
C VAL A 368 -29.29 -0.73 -13.83
N LEU A 369 -28.08 -1.30 -13.80
CA LEU A 369 -27.24 -1.36 -12.60
C LEU A 369 -26.89 0.02 -12.06
N SER A 370 -26.43 0.93 -12.94
CA SER A 370 -26.06 2.31 -12.57
C SER A 370 -27.26 3.16 -12.15
N THR A 371 -28.43 2.95 -12.77
CA THR A 371 -29.69 3.59 -12.35
C THR A 371 -30.10 3.16 -10.94
N ASN A 372 -29.96 1.87 -10.63
CA ASN A 372 -30.34 1.33 -9.32
C ASN A 372 -29.34 1.68 -8.20
N LEU A 373 -28.08 1.96 -8.55
CA LEU A 373 -27.00 2.24 -7.59
C LEU A 373 -26.31 3.60 -7.88
N PRO A 374 -27.03 4.73 -7.84
CA PRO A 374 -26.53 5.99 -8.38
C PRO A 374 -25.45 6.66 -7.50
N THR A 375 -25.16 6.16 -6.31
CA THR A 375 -24.08 6.66 -5.43
C THR A 375 -22.94 5.66 -5.22
N VAL A 376 -23.03 4.47 -5.83
CA VAL A 376 -22.11 3.37 -5.54
C VAL A 376 -21.01 3.32 -6.58
N SER A 377 -19.77 3.46 -6.12
CA SER A 377 -18.59 3.34 -6.96
C SER A 377 -18.27 1.87 -7.29
N MET A 378 -17.87 1.63 -8.54
CA MET A 378 -17.50 0.33 -9.11
C MET A 378 -16.41 0.51 -10.18
N ARG A 379 -15.72 -0.57 -10.53
CA ARG A 379 -14.76 -0.59 -11.65
C ARG A 379 -15.48 -0.98 -12.94
N TYR A 380 -15.92 -0.01 -13.73
CA TYR A 380 -16.69 -0.30 -14.95
C TYR A 380 -15.85 -0.89 -16.08
N GLU A 381 -14.53 -0.74 -16.04
CA GLU A 381 -13.58 -1.45 -16.91
C GLU A 381 -13.61 -2.96 -16.63
N ASP A 382 -13.66 -3.33 -15.34
CA ASP A 382 -13.82 -4.73 -14.92
C ASP A 382 -15.21 -5.25 -15.33
N ALA A 383 -16.23 -4.38 -15.33
CA ALA A 383 -17.57 -4.75 -15.76
C ALA A 383 -17.65 -5.11 -17.24
N ILE A 384 -16.92 -4.39 -18.11
CA ILE A 384 -16.80 -4.71 -19.54
C ILE A 384 -16.20 -6.11 -19.71
N GLU A 385 -15.06 -6.37 -19.07
CA GLU A 385 -14.37 -7.66 -19.18
C GLU A 385 -15.24 -8.80 -18.61
N LYS A 386 -15.85 -8.61 -17.44
CA LYS A 386 -16.71 -9.61 -16.80
C LYS A 386 -17.96 -9.92 -17.60
N TYR A 387 -18.57 -8.92 -18.22
CA TYR A 387 -19.71 -9.15 -19.10
C TYR A 387 -19.32 -9.99 -20.31
N MET A 388 -18.14 -9.74 -20.91
CA MET A 388 -17.65 -10.55 -22.04
C MET A 388 -17.36 -12.01 -21.65
N GLU A 389 -16.90 -12.26 -20.42
CA GLU A 389 -16.69 -13.61 -19.87
C GLU A 389 -18.01 -14.30 -19.46
N PHE A 390 -18.97 -13.52 -18.94
CA PHE A 390 -20.22 -14.02 -18.37
C PHE A 390 -21.42 -13.13 -18.80
N PRO A 391 -21.93 -13.28 -20.03
CA PRO A 391 -23.04 -12.46 -20.54
C PRO A 391 -24.33 -12.56 -19.72
N LYS A 392 -24.54 -13.71 -19.05
CA LYS A 392 -25.69 -13.92 -18.13
C LYS A 392 -25.68 -12.97 -16.91
N MET A 393 -24.62 -12.20 -16.70
CA MET A 393 -24.62 -11.06 -15.76
C MET A 393 -25.76 -10.07 -16.07
N GLU A 394 -26.15 -9.94 -17.34
CA GLU A 394 -27.33 -9.18 -17.78
C GLU A 394 -28.57 -9.54 -16.96
N TRP A 395 -28.82 -10.84 -16.73
CA TRP A 395 -29.98 -11.31 -15.98
C TRP A 395 -29.95 -10.83 -14.52
N ILE A 396 -28.76 -10.84 -13.91
CA ILE A 396 -28.55 -10.41 -12.52
C ILE A 396 -28.86 -8.91 -12.39
N CYS A 397 -28.35 -8.10 -13.33
CA CYS A 397 -28.64 -6.67 -13.39
C CYS A 397 -30.13 -6.39 -13.60
N LYS A 398 -30.75 -7.03 -14.60
CA LYS A 398 -32.18 -6.85 -14.93
C LYS A 398 -33.13 -7.33 -13.83
N MET A 399 -32.71 -8.31 -13.03
CA MET A 399 -33.45 -8.75 -11.86
C MET A 399 -33.31 -7.81 -10.66
N GLY A 400 -32.47 -6.78 -10.72
CA GLY A 400 -32.24 -5.87 -9.58
C GLY A 400 -31.41 -6.50 -8.46
N LEU A 401 -30.63 -7.55 -8.76
CA LEU A 401 -29.64 -8.13 -7.84
C LEU A 401 -28.34 -7.33 -7.90
N ASN A 402 -28.45 -6.02 -7.65
CA ASN A 402 -27.39 -5.04 -7.92
C ASN A 402 -26.16 -5.29 -7.05
N LYS A 403 -26.32 -5.66 -5.76
CA LYS A 403 -25.17 -5.96 -4.88
C LYS A 403 -24.44 -7.23 -5.28
N ILE A 404 -25.13 -8.22 -5.87
CA ILE A 404 -24.49 -9.40 -6.47
C ILE A 404 -23.73 -9.00 -7.73
N ALA A 405 -24.35 -8.23 -8.63
CA ALA A 405 -23.68 -7.75 -9.84
C ALA A 405 -22.40 -6.96 -9.50
N LYS A 406 -22.46 -6.03 -8.55
CA LYS A 406 -21.28 -5.31 -8.03
C LYS A 406 -20.19 -6.27 -7.54
N GLY A 407 -20.56 -7.29 -6.77
CA GLY A 407 -19.59 -8.24 -6.22
C GLY A 407 -18.93 -9.11 -7.30
N ILE A 408 -19.65 -9.44 -8.37
CA ILE A 408 -19.12 -10.12 -9.56
C ILE A 408 -18.12 -9.22 -10.31
N ILE A 409 -18.46 -7.94 -10.50
CA ILE A 409 -17.61 -6.96 -11.18
C ILE A 409 -16.29 -6.75 -10.42
N ASN A 410 -16.36 -6.53 -9.11
CA ASN A 410 -15.19 -6.21 -8.28
C ASN A 410 -14.37 -7.46 -7.83
N SER A 411 -14.59 -8.63 -8.43
CA SER A 411 -14.03 -9.91 -7.95
C SER A 411 -12.49 -9.99 -7.99
N ARG A 412 -11.81 -9.13 -8.76
CA ARG A 412 -10.34 -9.03 -8.80
C ARG A 412 -9.71 -8.55 -7.50
N TYR A 413 -10.46 -7.80 -6.69
CA TYR A 413 -9.98 -7.19 -5.44
C TYR A 413 -10.64 -7.78 -4.19
N SER A 414 -11.80 -8.43 -4.33
CA SER A 414 -12.43 -9.19 -3.25
C SER A 414 -11.95 -10.65 -3.27
N GLY A 415 -10.78 -10.91 -2.70
CA GLY A 415 -10.41 -12.27 -2.34
C GLY A 415 -11.49 -12.85 -1.42
N TYR A 416 -12.14 -13.93 -1.86
CA TYR A 416 -13.20 -14.66 -1.15
C TYR A 416 -14.61 -14.03 -1.18
N GLN A 417 -15.34 -14.24 -2.28
CA GLN A 417 -16.81 -14.20 -2.23
C GLN A 417 -17.31 -15.38 -1.35
N THR A 418 -17.85 -15.06 -0.17
CA THR A 418 -18.40 -16.02 0.82
C THR A 418 -19.59 -16.81 0.26
N GLY A 419 -20.48 -16.14 -0.46
CA GLY A 419 -21.53 -16.75 -1.28
C GLY A 419 -21.05 -17.02 -2.70
N LYS A 420 -20.81 -18.28 -3.03
CA LYS A 420 -20.32 -18.69 -4.36
C LYS A 420 -21.42 -18.56 -5.41
N VAL A 421 -21.17 -17.72 -6.41
CA VAL A 421 -21.97 -17.65 -7.64
C VAL A 421 -21.39 -18.64 -8.65
N ASN A 422 -22.22 -19.55 -9.15
CA ASN A 422 -21.83 -20.51 -10.17
C ASN A 422 -22.00 -19.91 -11.57
N VAL A 423 -20.97 -19.26 -12.09
CA VAL A 423 -20.98 -18.62 -13.43
C VAL A 423 -21.23 -19.60 -14.59
N LYS A 424 -21.11 -20.91 -14.37
CA LYS A 424 -21.42 -21.95 -15.36
C LYS A 424 -22.88 -22.39 -15.36
N GLY A 425 -23.69 -21.96 -14.38
CA GLY A 425 -25.10 -22.33 -14.29
C GLY A 425 -25.92 -21.89 -15.51
N ASN A 426 -26.90 -22.69 -15.91
CA ASN A 426 -27.76 -22.42 -17.06
C ASN A 426 -29.02 -21.65 -16.68
N THR A 427 -29.45 -21.73 -15.43
CA THR A 427 -30.57 -20.98 -14.88
C THR A 427 -30.11 -20.06 -13.75
N ILE A 428 -30.88 -18.99 -13.46
CA ILE A 428 -30.56 -18.10 -12.33
C ILE A 428 -30.52 -18.85 -10.99
N TYR A 429 -31.34 -19.90 -10.84
CA TYR A 429 -31.40 -20.72 -9.63
C TYR A 429 -30.12 -21.54 -9.44
N GLU A 430 -29.57 -22.09 -10.53
CA GLU A 430 -28.26 -22.77 -10.52
C GLU A 430 -27.11 -21.80 -10.27
N ILE A 431 -27.17 -20.61 -10.88
CA ILE A 431 -26.16 -19.56 -10.73
C ILE A 431 -26.06 -19.11 -9.27
N LEU A 432 -27.20 -18.91 -8.60
CA LEU A 432 -27.25 -18.50 -7.20
C LEU A 432 -27.20 -19.67 -6.21
N GLY A 433 -27.48 -20.90 -6.65
CA GLY A 433 -27.64 -22.06 -5.77
C GLY A 433 -28.83 -21.93 -4.82
N LEU A 434 -29.92 -21.28 -5.25
CA LEU A 434 -31.13 -21.01 -4.47
C LEU A 434 -32.39 -21.53 -5.16
N THR A 435 -33.40 -21.88 -4.38
CA THR A 435 -34.76 -22.12 -4.92
C THR A 435 -35.41 -20.82 -5.38
N LYS A 436 -36.45 -20.92 -6.21
CA LYS A 436 -37.25 -19.77 -6.66
C LYS A 436 -37.76 -18.89 -5.53
N VAL A 437 -38.17 -19.49 -4.40
CA VAL A 437 -38.64 -18.75 -3.22
C VAL A 437 -37.50 -17.93 -2.62
N ASN A 438 -36.34 -18.55 -2.38
CA ASN A 438 -35.19 -17.85 -1.79
C ASN A 438 -34.56 -16.83 -2.74
N THR A 439 -34.61 -17.04 -4.06
CA THR A 439 -34.20 -16.04 -5.04
C THR A 439 -35.05 -14.77 -4.95
N ARG A 440 -36.37 -14.90 -4.73
CA ARG A 440 -37.25 -13.72 -4.51
C ARG A 440 -36.94 -13.00 -3.20
N VAL A 441 -36.61 -13.75 -2.15
CA VAL A 441 -36.18 -13.15 -0.87
C VAL A 441 -34.88 -12.38 -1.03
N LEU A 442 -33.89 -12.95 -1.73
CA LEU A 442 -32.62 -12.28 -2.05
C LEU A 442 -32.85 -10.99 -2.87
N GLN A 443 -33.74 -11.06 -3.87
CA GLN A 443 -34.10 -9.93 -4.72
C GLN A 443 -34.76 -8.81 -3.91
N ALA A 444 -35.71 -9.14 -3.02
CA ALA A 444 -36.43 -8.15 -2.21
C ALA A 444 -35.52 -7.32 -1.29
N VAL A 445 -34.40 -7.89 -0.83
CA VAL A 445 -33.42 -7.20 0.03
C VAL A 445 -32.21 -6.64 -0.73
N ASP A 446 -32.14 -6.87 -2.05
CA ASP A 446 -30.94 -6.65 -2.88
C ASP A 446 -29.67 -7.15 -2.16
N GLY A 447 -29.67 -8.44 -1.81
CA GLY A 447 -28.64 -9.03 -0.96
C GLY A 447 -27.28 -9.14 -1.66
N ASN A 448 -26.19 -8.97 -0.91
CA ASN A 448 -24.83 -9.21 -1.40
C ASN A 448 -24.43 -10.69 -1.26
N HIS A 449 -23.15 -11.02 -1.51
CA HIS A 449 -22.63 -12.39 -1.38
C HIS A 449 -22.80 -13.00 0.02
N ASP A 450 -22.78 -12.19 1.08
CA ASP A 450 -23.02 -12.65 2.45
C ASP A 450 -24.48 -13.07 2.65
N VAL A 451 -25.41 -12.23 2.20
CA VAL A 451 -26.85 -12.52 2.27
C VAL A 451 -27.19 -13.76 1.41
N LEU A 452 -26.55 -13.90 0.24
CA LEU A 452 -26.62 -15.10 -0.57
C LEU A 452 -26.16 -16.34 0.21
N ARG A 453 -25.02 -16.25 0.91
CA ARG A 453 -24.49 -17.33 1.74
C ARG A 453 -25.45 -17.70 2.88
N LEU A 454 -26.03 -16.71 3.57
CA LEU A 454 -27.03 -16.94 4.61
C LEU A 454 -28.23 -17.73 4.08
N LEU A 455 -28.76 -17.35 2.91
CA LEU A 455 -29.88 -18.07 2.28
C LEU A 455 -29.49 -19.48 1.83
N GLN A 456 -28.30 -19.67 1.27
CA GLN A 456 -27.81 -21.00 0.89
C GLN A 456 -27.71 -21.95 2.10
N VAL A 457 -27.25 -21.45 3.26
CA VAL A 457 -27.18 -22.23 4.49
C VAL A 457 -28.58 -22.45 5.08
N ALA A 458 -29.41 -21.41 5.15
CA ALA A 458 -30.78 -21.50 5.65
C ALA A 458 -31.58 -22.55 4.88
N GLN A 459 -31.46 -22.57 3.55
CA GLN A 459 -32.09 -23.57 2.69
C GLN A 459 -31.62 -25.01 3.01
N LYS A 460 -30.33 -25.21 3.26
CA LYS A 460 -29.78 -26.53 3.62
C LYS A 460 -30.30 -27.07 4.94
N ILE A 461 -30.58 -26.19 5.90
CA ILE A 461 -31.10 -26.57 7.22
C ILE A 461 -32.65 -26.51 7.29
N GLY A 462 -33.33 -26.24 6.17
CA GLY A 462 -34.79 -26.16 6.11
C GLY A 462 -35.39 -24.89 6.74
N LEU A 463 -34.59 -23.84 6.96
CA LEU A 463 -35.05 -22.56 7.51
C LEU A 463 -35.46 -21.60 6.38
N GLN A 464 -36.69 -21.07 6.46
CA GLN A 464 -37.23 -20.11 5.48
C GLN A 464 -37.34 -18.71 6.11
N PHE A 465 -36.65 -17.73 5.52
CA PHE A 465 -36.74 -16.33 5.93
C PHE A 465 -37.82 -15.55 5.15
N LYS A 466 -38.45 -14.59 5.83
CA LYS A 466 -39.06 -13.42 5.17
C LYS A 466 -38.00 -12.36 4.87
N PRO A 467 -38.17 -11.51 3.83
CA PRO A 467 -37.20 -10.47 3.49
C PRO A 467 -36.77 -9.59 4.67
N GLU A 468 -37.72 -9.09 5.45
CA GLU A 468 -37.45 -8.19 6.58
C GLU A 468 -36.65 -8.90 7.67
N GLN A 469 -36.99 -10.17 7.95
CA GLN A 469 -36.28 -10.98 8.95
C GLN A 469 -34.83 -11.26 8.54
N LEU A 470 -34.59 -11.51 7.26
CA LEU A 470 -33.25 -11.71 6.73
C LEU A 470 -32.42 -10.43 6.81
N GLN A 471 -33.01 -9.30 6.42
CA GLN A 471 -32.37 -7.99 6.48
C GLN A 471 -31.99 -7.62 7.92
N GLU A 472 -32.92 -7.75 8.87
CA GLU A 472 -32.66 -7.50 10.29
C GLU A 472 -31.58 -8.42 10.87
N TYR A 473 -31.60 -9.70 10.48
CA TYR A 473 -30.57 -10.66 10.87
C TYR A 473 -29.19 -10.22 10.35
N TYR A 474 -29.09 -9.87 9.07
CA TYR A 474 -27.83 -9.45 8.45
C TYR A 474 -27.29 -8.14 9.03
N GLU A 475 -28.16 -7.16 9.30
CA GLU A 475 -27.78 -5.91 9.97
C GLU A 475 -27.24 -6.16 11.39
N THR A 476 -27.78 -7.17 12.09
CA THR A 476 -27.41 -7.46 13.48
C THR A 476 -26.16 -8.34 13.56
N PHE A 477 -26.10 -9.43 12.80
CA PHE A 477 -25.09 -10.48 12.93
C PHE A 477 -24.14 -10.62 11.73
N GLY A 478 -24.36 -9.86 10.64
CA GLY A 478 -23.61 -10.04 9.40
C GLY A 478 -23.80 -11.44 8.82
N CYS A 479 -22.76 -11.99 8.17
CA CYS A 479 -22.76 -13.34 7.59
C CYS A 479 -22.54 -14.45 8.63
N ASN A 480 -23.19 -14.40 9.80
CA ASN A 480 -23.00 -15.41 10.83
C ASN A 480 -23.80 -16.68 10.52
N THR A 481 -23.19 -17.63 9.83
CA THR A 481 -23.81 -18.93 9.52
C THR A 481 -23.81 -19.89 10.71
N ASP A 482 -22.85 -19.75 11.63
CA ASP A 482 -22.73 -20.63 12.80
C ASP A 482 -23.92 -20.46 13.73
N LEU A 483 -24.35 -19.22 13.97
CA LEU A 483 -25.54 -18.90 14.74
C LEU A 483 -26.83 -19.42 14.07
N LEU A 484 -26.89 -19.43 12.72
CA LEU A 484 -28.00 -20.05 11.98
C LEU A 484 -28.03 -21.58 12.19
N GLN A 485 -26.88 -22.22 12.21
CA GLN A 485 -26.76 -23.68 12.35
C GLN A 485 -26.85 -24.16 13.80
N GLN A 486 -26.75 -23.26 14.78
CA GLN A 486 -26.81 -23.61 16.20
C GLN A 486 -28.16 -24.27 16.58
N ALA A 487 -28.15 -25.58 16.85
CA ALA A 487 -29.37 -26.35 17.15
C ALA A 487 -30.01 -25.98 18.51
N ASN A 488 -29.21 -25.65 19.53
CA ASN A 488 -29.67 -25.46 20.92
C ASN A 488 -29.92 -24.00 21.32
N ARG A 489 -30.49 -23.19 20.42
CA ARG A 489 -30.88 -21.81 20.77
C ARG A 489 -32.02 -21.82 21.80
N LYS A 490 -31.90 -20.99 22.83
CA LYS A 490 -32.90 -20.89 23.91
C LYS A 490 -34.16 -20.11 23.51
N THR A 491 -34.10 -19.41 22.37
CA THR A 491 -35.18 -18.59 21.84
C THR A 491 -35.04 -18.45 20.33
N THR A 492 -36.06 -17.89 19.67
CA THR A 492 -36.08 -17.66 18.22
C THR A 492 -35.11 -16.53 17.82
N LEU A 493 -34.52 -16.60 16.63
CA LEU A 493 -33.64 -15.54 16.08
C LEU A 493 -34.30 -14.15 16.12
N HIS A 494 -35.60 -14.07 15.79
CA HIS A 494 -36.35 -12.83 15.82
C HIS A 494 -36.39 -12.18 17.22
N LYS A 495 -36.57 -12.98 18.29
CA LYS A 495 -36.52 -12.48 19.68
C LYS A 495 -35.14 -11.96 20.05
N ILE A 496 -34.07 -12.60 19.56
CA ILE A 496 -32.68 -12.15 19.81
C ILE A 496 -32.41 -10.83 19.09
N VAL A 497 -32.77 -10.73 17.81
CA VAL A 497 -32.63 -9.49 17.01
C VAL A 497 -33.39 -8.33 17.65
N LYS A 498 -34.63 -8.56 18.11
CA LYS A 498 -35.45 -7.55 18.79
C LYS A 498 -34.82 -7.07 20.10
N TYR A 499 -34.22 -7.98 20.85
CA TYR A 499 -33.49 -7.65 22.08
C TYR A 499 -32.25 -6.80 21.80
N ILE A 500 -31.40 -7.20 20.86
CA ILE A 500 -30.21 -6.42 20.49
C ILE A 500 -30.63 -5.04 19.98
N THR A 501 -31.63 -4.97 19.11
CA THR A 501 -32.15 -3.69 18.59
C THR A 501 -32.64 -2.76 19.70
N LYS A 502 -33.23 -3.31 20.77
CA LYS A 502 -33.70 -2.53 21.91
C LYS A 502 -32.55 -2.04 22.79
N GLU A 503 -31.62 -2.91 23.13
CA GLU A 503 -30.55 -2.60 24.09
C GLU A 503 -29.37 -1.86 23.43
N CYS A 504 -29.24 -1.87 22.10
CA CYS A 504 -28.10 -1.27 21.42
C CYS A 504 -28.13 0.28 21.38
N GLU A 505 -29.25 0.94 21.73
CA GLU A 505 -29.40 2.40 21.60
C GLU A 505 -28.33 3.19 22.38
N GLY A 506 -27.96 2.67 23.55
CA GLY A 506 -26.93 3.20 24.44
C GLY A 506 -25.56 2.53 24.28
N TYR A 507 -25.39 1.61 23.32
CA TYR A 507 -24.13 0.90 23.13
C TYR A 507 -23.06 1.84 22.55
N PRO A 508 -21.81 1.79 23.04
CA PRO A 508 -20.74 2.62 22.50
C PRO A 508 -20.46 2.28 21.03
N LEU A 509 -20.13 3.31 20.26
CA LEU A 509 -19.41 3.13 19.01
C LEU A 509 -17.94 2.90 19.39
N GLY A 510 -17.23 2.02 18.70
CA GLY A 510 -15.82 1.78 19.00
C GLY A 510 -15.00 3.06 18.85
N ASP A 511 -14.03 3.27 19.75
CA ASP A 511 -13.10 4.39 19.62
C ASP A 511 -12.19 4.12 18.42
N GLN A 512 -12.32 4.99 17.41
CA GLN A 512 -11.40 5.12 16.28
C GLN A 512 -11.26 3.87 15.39
N GLY A 513 -12.10 3.81 14.34
CA GLY A 513 -11.74 3.09 13.13
C GLY A 513 -10.53 3.76 12.46
N GLY A 514 -9.31 3.44 12.88
CA GLY A 514 -8.08 3.84 12.17
C GLY A 514 -8.07 3.35 10.71
N CYS A 515 -8.92 2.36 10.39
CA CYS A 515 -9.10 1.85 9.03
C CYS A 515 -9.64 2.88 8.02
N TRP A 516 -10.36 3.91 8.46
CA TRP A 516 -10.88 4.95 7.56
C TRP A 516 -9.79 5.88 7.01
N GLN A 517 -8.55 5.77 7.52
CA GLN A 517 -7.38 6.48 6.97
C GLN A 517 -6.82 5.80 5.72
N TYR A 518 -7.21 4.54 5.42
CA TYR A 518 -6.74 3.84 4.23
C TYR A 518 -7.40 4.36 2.95
N SER A 519 -6.60 4.54 1.91
CA SER A 519 -7.01 5.12 0.61
C SER A 519 -8.19 4.40 -0.05
N TYR A 520 -8.33 3.07 0.13
CA TYR A 520 -9.44 2.29 -0.45
C TYR A 520 -10.78 2.49 0.28
N MET A 521 -10.79 2.91 1.54
CA MET A 521 -12.02 3.21 2.28
C MET A 521 -12.55 4.63 2.01
N LYS A 522 -11.76 5.50 1.37
CA LYS A 522 -12.14 6.89 1.03
C LYS A 522 -13.42 6.97 0.17
N TYR A 523 -13.65 5.97 -0.68
CA TYR A 523 -14.79 5.91 -1.60
C TYR A 523 -15.98 5.12 -1.07
N THR A 524 -15.87 4.53 0.13
CA THR A 524 -16.96 3.79 0.76
C THR A 524 -17.75 4.73 1.66
N GLU A 525 -19.07 4.77 1.50
CA GLU A 525 -19.93 5.47 2.45
C GLU A 525 -19.86 4.78 3.82
N ARG A 526 -19.66 5.56 4.88
CA ARG A 526 -19.70 5.01 6.24
C ARG A 526 -21.09 4.47 6.52
N GLU A 527 -21.13 3.23 7.01
CA GLU A 527 -22.35 2.58 7.47
C GLU A 527 -23.04 3.41 8.56
N ASP A 528 -24.38 3.37 8.62
CA ASP A 528 -25.11 4.09 9.66
C ASP A 528 -24.62 3.62 11.05
N PRO A 529 -24.21 4.55 11.94
CA PRO A 529 -23.84 4.22 13.32
C PRO A 529 -24.88 3.36 14.08
N ARG A 530 -26.15 3.36 13.66
CA ARG A 530 -27.18 2.45 14.23
C ARG A 530 -26.86 0.98 13.96
N ILE A 531 -26.42 0.64 12.74
CA ILE A 531 -26.06 -0.72 12.35
C ILE A 531 -24.75 -1.11 13.05
N GLU A 532 -23.78 -0.19 13.12
CA GLU A 532 -22.51 -0.39 13.82
C GLU A 532 -22.76 -0.76 15.31
N ARG A 533 -23.66 -0.04 16.01
CA ARG A 533 -24.03 -0.37 17.40
C ARG A 533 -24.69 -1.74 17.53
N LYS A 534 -25.60 -2.10 16.62
CA LYS A 534 -26.23 -3.43 16.62
C LYS A 534 -25.18 -4.52 16.51
N ARG A 535 -24.23 -4.39 15.56
CA ARG A 535 -23.16 -5.37 15.32
C ARG A 535 -22.20 -5.48 16.48
N ASN A 536 -21.77 -4.35 17.04
CA ASN A 536 -20.89 -4.34 18.21
C ASN A 536 -21.55 -5.06 19.38
N MET A 537 -22.80 -4.71 19.70
CA MET A 537 -23.54 -5.39 20.76
C MET A 537 -23.75 -6.87 20.47
N ALA A 538 -24.07 -7.24 19.23
CA ALA A 538 -24.28 -8.63 18.85
C ALA A 538 -23.02 -9.49 19.02
N LYS A 539 -21.85 -8.94 18.64
CA LYS A 539 -20.56 -9.58 18.83
C LYS A 539 -20.26 -9.79 20.31
N ASP A 540 -20.39 -8.73 21.11
CA ASP A 540 -20.13 -8.77 22.55
C ASP A 540 -21.13 -9.68 23.27
N TRP A 541 -22.38 -9.78 22.78
CA TRP A 541 -23.37 -10.73 23.30
C TRP A 541 -22.98 -12.19 23.03
N LEU A 542 -22.48 -12.51 21.84
CA LEU A 542 -21.99 -13.86 21.53
C LEU A 542 -20.78 -14.24 22.40
N GLU A 543 -19.88 -13.29 22.62
CA GLU A 543 -18.72 -13.46 23.51
C GLU A 543 -19.15 -13.66 24.96
N TYR A 544 -20.05 -12.81 25.46
CA TYR A 544 -20.67 -12.93 26.77
C TYR A 544 -21.31 -14.30 27.00
N LEU A 545 -22.02 -14.85 26.02
CA LEU A 545 -22.59 -16.20 26.14
C LEU A 545 -21.53 -17.29 26.29
N ASN A 546 -20.33 -17.10 25.71
CA ASN A 546 -19.22 -18.04 25.90
C ASN A 546 -18.63 -17.90 27.30
N TRP A 547 -18.41 -16.67 27.80
CA TRP A 547 -17.98 -16.45 29.17
C TRP A 547 -18.93 -17.05 30.20
N CYS A 548 -20.25 -16.90 30.00
CA CYS A 548 -21.23 -17.51 30.89
C CYS A 548 -21.14 -19.05 30.92
N LYS A 549 -20.81 -19.71 29.80
CA LYS A 549 -20.57 -21.16 29.78
C LYS A 549 -19.30 -21.54 30.55
N ASP A 550 -18.24 -20.74 30.42
CA ASP A 550 -16.97 -20.97 31.12
C ASP A 550 -17.14 -20.79 32.64
N LEU A 551 -17.87 -19.75 33.04
CA LEU A 551 -18.24 -19.43 34.43
C LEU A 551 -19.35 -20.35 35.00
N LYS A 552 -19.85 -21.30 34.22
CA LYS A 552 -20.90 -22.27 34.61
C LYS A 552 -22.22 -21.62 35.03
N TYR A 553 -22.58 -20.49 34.42
CA TYR A 553 -23.89 -19.87 34.63
C TYR A 553 -25.02 -20.71 34.02
N ASP A 554 -26.22 -20.61 34.61
CA ASP A 554 -27.40 -21.29 34.07
C ASP A 554 -27.88 -20.62 32.78
N MET A 555 -27.52 -21.22 31.65
CA MET A 555 -27.88 -20.75 30.31
C MET A 555 -29.37 -20.92 29.97
N ASN A 556 -30.17 -21.56 30.83
CA ASN A 556 -31.63 -21.60 30.68
C ASN A 556 -32.31 -20.36 31.28
N ASN A 557 -31.61 -19.62 32.15
CA ASN A 557 -32.14 -18.40 32.73
C ASN A 557 -32.13 -17.26 31.71
N MET A 558 -33.31 -16.77 31.33
CA MET A 558 -33.44 -15.69 30.34
C MET A 558 -32.89 -14.35 30.80
N PHE A 559 -32.77 -14.11 32.11
CA PHE A 559 -32.10 -12.93 32.64
C PHE A 559 -30.58 -12.98 32.45
N ILE A 560 -30.01 -14.19 32.32
CA ILE A 560 -28.60 -14.40 31.97
C ILE A 560 -28.46 -14.41 30.45
N TYR A 561 -29.33 -15.10 29.71
CA TYR A 561 -29.18 -15.21 28.26
C TYR A 561 -29.52 -13.90 27.50
N MET A 562 -30.44 -13.08 28.03
CA MET A 562 -30.86 -11.78 27.45
C MET A 562 -31.00 -10.71 28.55
N PRO A 563 -29.90 -10.27 29.18
CA PRO A 563 -29.92 -9.36 30.31
C PRO A 563 -30.35 -7.95 29.92
N LYS A 564 -31.04 -7.24 30.81
CA LYS A 564 -31.28 -5.79 30.67
C LYS A 564 -30.01 -5.00 31.02
N ASN A 565 -29.83 -3.84 30.40
CA ASN A 565 -28.62 -3.02 30.54
C ASN A 565 -27.37 -3.82 30.17
N PHE A 566 -27.40 -4.47 29.01
CA PHE A 566 -26.41 -5.44 28.55
C PHE A 566 -24.97 -4.99 28.79
N LYS A 567 -24.61 -3.74 28.46
CA LYS A 567 -23.25 -3.21 28.65
C LYS A 567 -22.73 -3.39 30.08
N LYS A 568 -23.56 -3.09 31.08
CA LYS A 568 -23.17 -3.20 32.50
C LYS A 568 -22.96 -4.67 32.90
N VAL A 569 -23.81 -5.57 32.40
CA VAL A 569 -23.71 -7.01 32.69
C VAL A 569 -22.49 -7.61 31.99
N HIS A 570 -22.28 -7.27 30.72
CA HIS A 570 -21.10 -7.63 29.93
C HIS A 570 -19.81 -7.23 30.66
N ASP A 571 -19.67 -5.97 31.09
CA ASP A 571 -18.43 -5.48 31.73
C ASP A 571 -18.16 -6.16 33.07
N ARG A 572 -19.21 -6.50 33.82
CA ARG A 572 -19.07 -7.26 35.07
C ARG A 572 -18.61 -8.69 34.78
N THR A 573 -19.27 -9.37 33.84
CA THR A 573 -18.95 -10.76 33.49
C THR A 573 -17.58 -10.89 32.80
N ALA A 574 -17.15 -9.89 32.05
CA ALA A 574 -15.79 -9.81 31.52
C ALA A 574 -14.74 -9.82 32.64
N LYS A 575 -14.97 -9.05 33.72
CA LYS A 575 -14.09 -9.06 34.91
C LYS A 575 -14.08 -10.42 35.61
N GLU A 576 -15.25 -11.03 35.81
CA GLU A 576 -15.39 -12.36 36.42
C GLU A 576 -14.65 -13.44 35.60
N HIS A 577 -14.76 -13.38 34.26
CA HIS A 577 -14.07 -14.29 33.36
C HIS A 577 -12.56 -14.07 33.39
N GLN A 578 -12.09 -12.82 33.38
CA GLN A 578 -10.68 -12.49 33.51
C GLN A 578 -10.09 -13.04 34.82
N GLU A 579 -10.79 -12.89 35.95
CA GLU A 579 -10.35 -13.46 37.23
C GLU A 579 -10.28 -14.99 37.22
N LEU A 580 -11.19 -15.67 36.50
CA LEU A 580 -11.14 -17.11 36.32
C LEU A 580 -9.92 -17.51 35.48
N MET A 581 -9.64 -16.80 34.39
CA MET A 581 -8.47 -17.02 33.54
C MET A 581 -7.16 -16.78 34.32
N ASP A 582 -7.10 -15.72 35.13
CA ASP A 582 -5.95 -15.40 35.97
C ASP A 582 -5.71 -16.49 37.04
N ARG A 583 -6.79 -17.00 37.65
CA ARG A 583 -6.71 -18.13 38.59
C ARG A 583 -6.23 -19.42 37.92
N GLN A 584 -6.67 -19.70 36.69
CA GLN A 584 -6.21 -20.85 35.92
C GLN A 584 -4.73 -20.70 35.55
N ALA A 585 -4.32 -19.52 35.07
CA ALA A 585 -2.93 -19.22 34.74
C ALA A 585 -2.01 -19.33 35.97
N ALA A 586 -2.46 -18.86 37.14
CA ALA A 586 -1.72 -18.99 38.39
C ALA A 586 -1.56 -20.47 38.82
N LYS A 587 -2.63 -21.27 38.73
CA LYS A 587 -2.57 -22.72 39.00
C LYS A 587 -1.61 -23.43 38.04
N GLU A 588 -1.66 -23.07 36.75
CA GLU A 588 -0.76 -23.61 35.74
C GLU A 588 0.70 -23.24 36.02
N LYS A 589 0.96 -22.00 36.42
CA LYS A 589 2.29 -21.55 36.84
C LYS A 589 2.82 -22.37 38.01
N VAL A 590 2.00 -22.56 39.06
CA VAL A 590 2.37 -23.40 40.22
C VAL A 590 2.61 -24.86 39.81
N ARG A 591 1.80 -25.41 38.89
CA ARG A 591 2.01 -26.76 38.35
C ARG A 591 3.36 -26.88 37.67
N ARG A 592 3.70 -25.92 36.79
CA ARG A 592 4.99 -25.88 36.09
C ARG A 592 6.17 -25.75 37.05
N GLU A 593 6.06 -24.90 38.08
CA GLU A 593 7.09 -24.76 39.12
C GLU A 593 7.27 -26.05 39.95
N ARG A 594 6.19 -26.77 40.26
CA ARG A 594 6.27 -28.08 40.93
C ARG A 594 6.91 -29.15 40.05
N GLU A 595 6.56 -29.19 38.76
CA GLU A 595 7.17 -30.12 37.80
C GLU A 595 8.66 -29.83 37.61
N ALA A 596 9.06 -28.56 37.50
CA ALA A 596 10.44 -28.12 37.49
C ALA A 596 11.21 -28.57 38.74
N LYS A 597 10.66 -28.34 39.94
CA LYS A 597 11.28 -28.78 41.19
C LYS A 597 11.42 -30.30 41.27
N ARG A 598 10.42 -31.06 40.82
CA ARG A 598 10.50 -32.53 40.77
C ARG A 598 11.59 -33.01 39.81
N ARG A 599 11.74 -32.39 38.64
CA ARG A 599 12.81 -32.71 37.68
C ARG A 599 14.21 -32.41 38.23
N MET A 600 14.37 -31.31 38.96
CA MET A 600 15.62 -31.02 39.69
C MET A 600 15.95 -32.09 40.72
N GLU A 601 14.97 -32.47 41.54
CA GLU A 601 15.15 -33.49 42.59
C GLU A 601 15.53 -34.84 41.98
N GLN A 602 14.87 -35.24 40.88
CA GLN A 602 15.19 -36.45 40.13
C GLN A 602 16.61 -36.40 39.55
N THR A 603 17.01 -35.27 38.98
CA THR A 603 18.36 -35.09 38.43
C THR A 603 19.40 -35.18 39.54
N LYS A 604 19.17 -34.51 40.69
CA LYS A 604 20.05 -34.55 41.87
C LYS A 604 20.18 -35.96 42.44
N LYS A 605 19.08 -36.73 42.48
CA LYS A 605 19.08 -38.12 42.97
C LYS A 605 19.81 -39.07 42.03
N ALA A 606 19.56 -38.98 40.72
CA ALA A 606 20.29 -39.76 39.72
C ALA A 606 21.80 -39.48 39.81
N MET A 607 22.18 -38.22 39.99
CA MET A 607 23.57 -37.83 40.22
C MET A 607 24.13 -38.46 41.51
N SER A 608 23.41 -38.37 42.64
CA SER A 608 23.83 -39.00 43.90
C SER A 608 24.00 -40.52 43.81
N GLU A 609 23.19 -41.21 43.00
CA GLU A 609 23.26 -42.67 42.83
C GLU A 609 24.47 -43.08 41.98
N ILE A 610 24.77 -42.33 40.92
CA ILE A 610 25.96 -42.54 40.04
C ILE A 610 27.28 -42.40 40.82
N PHE A 611 27.31 -41.59 41.88
CA PHE A 611 28.52 -41.20 42.60
C PHE A 611 28.70 -41.84 43.98
N LYS A 612 27.79 -42.74 44.41
CA LYS A 612 27.80 -43.34 45.76
C LYS A 612 28.86 -44.43 46.00
N GLU A 613 29.61 -44.84 44.98
CA GLU A 613 30.63 -45.91 45.12
C GLU A 613 32.05 -45.44 45.46
N ASN A 614 32.32 -44.14 45.56
CA ASN A 614 33.66 -43.64 45.95
C ASN A 614 33.62 -43.02 47.35
N LYS A 615 33.73 -43.87 48.38
CA LYS A 615 34.11 -43.44 49.75
C LYS A 615 35.59 -43.05 49.73
N ASP A 616 35.87 -41.76 49.60
CA ASP A 616 36.72 -40.98 50.52
C ASP A 616 37.10 -39.63 49.91
N CYS A 617 37.00 -38.59 50.76
CA CYS A 617 37.47 -37.21 50.61
C CYS A 617 36.68 -36.23 49.71
N LYS A 618 35.83 -35.44 50.40
CA LYS A 618 35.54 -33.99 50.29
C LYS A 618 35.64 -33.32 48.90
N ASP A 619 34.48 -32.88 48.41
CA ASP A 619 34.28 -31.82 47.40
C ASP A 619 35.01 -31.96 46.05
N ALA A 620 34.64 -32.97 45.25
CA ALA A 620 34.62 -32.95 43.76
C ALA A 620 34.14 -34.31 43.23
N PHE A 621 33.12 -34.34 42.37
CA PHE A 621 32.57 -35.57 41.79
C PHE A 621 33.51 -36.13 40.70
N GLN A 622 34.57 -36.85 41.09
CA GLN A 622 35.57 -37.35 40.15
C GLN A 622 35.08 -38.60 39.40
N ILE A 623 34.68 -38.47 38.12
CA ILE A 623 34.78 -39.59 37.17
C ILE A 623 36.24 -39.67 36.76
N LYS A 624 37.04 -40.49 37.44
CA LYS A 624 38.44 -40.72 37.04
C LYS A 624 38.50 -41.51 35.74
N GLY A 625 38.68 -40.79 34.64
CA GLY A 625 39.05 -41.34 33.35
C GLY A 625 39.69 -40.23 32.51
N LYS A 626 41.03 -40.26 32.37
CA LYS A 626 41.85 -39.36 31.55
C LYS A 626 42.14 -37.94 32.08
N GLY A 627 42.28 -37.76 33.40
CA GLY A 627 42.84 -36.52 33.97
C GLY A 627 41.91 -35.30 33.94
N LEU A 628 40.60 -35.52 33.82
CA LEU A 628 39.54 -34.50 33.89
C LEU A 628 38.56 -34.80 35.04
N LEU A 629 37.95 -33.75 35.60
CA LEU A 629 36.99 -33.80 36.71
C LEU A 629 35.69 -33.09 36.34
N LEU A 630 34.55 -33.58 36.84
CA LEU A 630 33.26 -32.90 36.75
C LEU A 630 32.93 -32.24 38.09
N VAL A 631 32.62 -30.96 38.06
CA VAL A 631 32.21 -30.18 39.23
C VAL A 631 30.79 -29.66 39.00
N VAL A 632 29.91 -29.89 39.96
CA VAL A 632 28.54 -29.38 39.92
C VAL A 632 28.52 -28.05 40.67
N PRO A 633 28.11 -26.93 40.03
CA PRO A 633 28.00 -25.66 40.72
C PRO A 633 27.01 -25.76 41.88
N LYS A 634 27.40 -25.25 43.05
CA LYS A 634 26.56 -25.26 44.25
C LYS A 634 25.62 -24.06 44.29
N THR A 635 25.98 -22.95 43.65
CA THR A 635 25.24 -21.68 43.68
C THR A 635 25.11 -21.04 42.30
N ALA A 636 24.11 -20.17 42.13
CA ALA A 636 23.92 -19.38 40.92
C ALA A 636 25.10 -18.42 40.64
N ASP A 637 25.75 -17.94 41.70
CA ASP A 637 26.87 -17.00 41.59
C ASP A 637 28.13 -17.70 41.07
N GLU A 638 28.33 -18.99 41.37
CA GLU A 638 29.39 -19.80 40.76
C GLU A 638 29.23 -19.89 39.23
N ILE A 639 28.00 -20.05 38.72
CA ILE A 639 27.75 -20.10 37.27
C ILE A 639 28.04 -18.75 36.60
N LYS A 640 27.72 -17.64 37.27
CA LYS A 640 28.04 -16.28 36.78
C LYS A 640 29.54 -16.02 36.79
N ALA A 641 30.22 -16.36 37.89
CA ALA A 641 31.66 -16.21 38.03
C ALA A 641 32.41 -17.07 36.98
N GLU A 642 31.94 -18.29 36.75
CA GLU A 642 32.50 -19.19 35.73
C GLU A 642 32.35 -18.61 34.33
N GLY A 643 31.16 -18.11 33.98
CA GLY A 643 30.91 -17.48 32.69
C GLY A 643 31.73 -16.21 32.48
N ALA A 644 31.92 -15.41 33.53
CA ALA A 644 32.80 -14.25 33.50
C ALA A 644 34.26 -14.66 33.28
N ALA A 645 34.76 -15.67 34.01
CA ALA A 645 36.14 -16.14 33.91
C ALA A 645 36.47 -16.79 32.56
N LEU A 646 35.51 -17.49 31.95
CA LEU A 646 35.67 -18.11 30.63
C LEU A 646 35.21 -17.20 29.48
N HIS A 647 34.78 -15.97 29.76
CA HIS A 647 34.27 -15.00 28.78
C HIS A 647 33.17 -15.57 27.87
N HIS A 648 32.20 -16.30 28.44
CA HIS A 648 31.04 -16.80 27.71
C HIS A 648 29.73 -16.70 28.50
N CYS A 649 28.60 -16.69 27.78
CA CYS A 649 27.29 -16.31 28.31
C CYS A 649 26.61 -17.37 29.20
N VAL A 650 27.35 -18.30 29.82
CA VAL A 650 26.73 -19.35 30.67
C VAL A 650 26.07 -18.76 31.91
N GLY A 651 26.52 -17.60 32.39
CA GLY A 651 25.88 -16.86 33.48
C GLY A 651 24.41 -16.49 33.19
N GLY A 652 24.02 -16.33 31.92
CA GLY A 652 22.63 -16.10 31.50
C GLY A 652 21.73 -17.34 31.60
N TYR A 653 22.28 -18.49 31.96
CA TYR A 653 21.54 -19.74 32.13
C TYR A 653 21.04 -19.92 33.56
N VAL A 654 21.45 -19.07 34.50
CA VAL A 654 21.05 -19.13 35.92
C VAL A 654 19.54 -19.25 36.09
N ASP A 655 18.75 -18.45 35.39
CA ASP A 655 17.28 -18.50 35.50
C ASP A 655 16.68 -19.78 34.92
N ARG A 656 17.33 -20.38 33.90
CA ARG A 656 16.91 -21.66 33.32
C ARG A 656 17.31 -22.84 34.19
N VAL A 657 18.50 -22.77 34.80
CA VAL A 657 18.97 -23.72 35.81
C VAL A 657 18.10 -23.65 37.05
N ALA A 658 17.75 -22.46 37.56
CA ALA A 658 16.86 -22.27 38.69
C ALA A 658 15.41 -22.71 38.41
N ARG A 659 15.00 -22.75 37.14
CA ARG A 659 13.71 -23.31 36.68
C ARG A 659 13.78 -24.79 36.30
N GLY A 660 14.94 -25.45 36.43
CA GLY A 660 15.09 -26.88 36.15
C GLY A 660 14.92 -27.22 34.67
N GLU A 661 15.04 -26.21 33.80
CA GLU A 661 14.92 -26.32 32.35
C GLU A 661 16.22 -26.82 31.71
N THR A 662 17.35 -26.71 32.42
CA THR A 662 18.67 -27.17 31.98
C THR A 662 19.60 -27.32 33.18
N ASN A 663 20.67 -28.11 33.06
CA ASN A 663 21.69 -28.27 34.09
C ASN A 663 23.06 -27.87 33.53
N ILE A 664 23.83 -27.10 34.30
CA ILE A 664 25.19 -26.71 33.93
C ILE A 664 26.18 -27.44 34.84
N PHE A 665 27.19 -28.04 34.23
CA PHE A 665 28.32 -28.69 34.90
C PHE A 665 29.64 -28.04 34.47
N PHE A 666 30.62 -28.04 35.35
CA PHE A 666 31.97 -27.58 35.05
C PHE A 666 32.87 -28.77 34.82
N VAL A 667 33.65 -28.74 33.74
CA VAL A 667 34.72 -29.70 33.48
C VAL A 667 36.03 -29.03 33.84
N ARG A 668 36.88 -29.75 34.57
CA ARG A 668 38.17 -29.29 35.12
C ARG A 668 39.27 -30.25 34.76
N LYS A 669 40.53 -29.79 34.81
CA LYS A 669 41.69 -30.69 34.78
C LYS A 669 41.96 -31.21 36.18
N SER A 670 42.29 -32.50 36.32
CA SER A 670 42.57 -33.11 37.63
C SER A 670 43.75 -32.48 38.36
N ALA A 671 44.72 -31.91 37.63
CA ALA A 671 45.88 -31.23 38.20
C ALA A 671 45.57 -29.79 38.68
N GLU A 672 44.53 -29.15 38.13
CA GLU A 672 44.14 -27.76 38.45
C GLU A 672 42.61 -27.70 38.67
N PRO A 673 42.07 -28.30 39.76
CA PRO A 673 40.62 -28.43 39.97
C PRO A 673 39.91 -27.08 40.17
N ASP A 674 40.60 -26.09 40.72
CA ASP A 674 40.03 -24.76 41.03
C ASP A 674 40.02 -23.82 39.83
N LYS A 675 40.62 -24.21 38.70
CA LYS A 675 40.78 -23.33 37.54
C LYS A 675 39.69 -23.57 36.49
N PRO A 676 38.94 -22.53 36.08
CA PRO A 676 37.98 -22.59 34.98
C PRO A 676 38.57 -23.24 33.72
N TYR A 677 37.86 -24.21 33.14
CA TYR A 677 38.32 -24.94 31.96
C TYR A 677 37.23 -25.08 30.89
N PHE A 678 36.18 -25.86 31.16
CA PHE A 678 35.01 -25.99 30.27
C PHE A 678 33.69 -25.99 31.06
N THR A 679 32.61 -25.55 30.43
CA THR A 679 31.24 -25.68 30.96
C THR A 679 30.40 -26.52 30.01
N MET A 680 29.56 -27.39 30.59
CA MET A 680 28.77 -28.39 29.88
C MET A 680 27.31 -28.25 30.26
N GLU A 681 26.44 -28.10 29.26
CA GLU A 681 24.99 -28.01 29.42
C GLU A 681 24.34 -29.38 29.15
N TRP A 682 23.56 -29.86 30.12
CA TRP A 682 22.76 -31.07 30.03
C TRP A 682 21.27 -30.72 30.07
N ASN A 683 20.54 -31.10 29.02
CA ASN A 683 19.12 -30.88 28.90
C ASN A 683 18.44 -32.06 28.18
N ASN A 684 17.21 -32.41 28.54
CA ASN A 684 16.43 -33.47 27.91
C ASN A 684 17.20 -34.80 27.72
N ASN A 685 18.00 -35.19 28.72
CA ASN A 685 18.82 -36.42 28.75
C ASN A 685 19.96 -36.49 27.71
N HIS A 686 20.40 -35.34 27.21
CA HIS A 686 21.52 -35.22 26.28
C HIS A 686 22.39 -34.00 26.60
N ILE A 687 23.62 -34.00 26.09
CA ILE A 687 24.52 -32.84 26.18
C ILE A 687 24.19 -31.89 25.02
N ILE A 688 23.78 -30.67 25.36
CA ILE A 688 23.43 -29.64 24.35
C ILE A 688 24.68 -28.93 23.86
N GLN A 689 25.59 -28.59 24.78
CA GLN A 689 26.82 -27.89 24.47
C GLN A 689 27.89 -28.12 25.53
N CYS A 690 29.16 -28.07 25.11
CA CYS A 690 30.31 -27.99 25.99
C CYS A 690 31.30 -26.98 25.42
N ARG A 691 31.62 -25.93 26.17
CA ARG A 691 32.39 -24.76 25.71
C ARG A 691 33.45 -24.35 26.73
N GLY A 692 34.64 -24.03 26.24
CA GLY A 692 35.73 -23.49 27.04
C GLY A 692 35.84 -21.97 26.88
N SER A 693 36.99 -21.41 27.27
CA SER A 693 37.26 -19.97 27.19
C SER A 693 36.95 -19.40 25.79
N HIS A 694 36.29 -18.25 25.73
CA HIS A 694 35.89 -17.57 24.48
C HIS A 694 35.08 -18.47 23.52
N ASN A 695 34.25 -19.37 24.05
CA ASN A 695 33.43 -20.34 23.30
C ASN A 695 34.24 -21.35 22.46
N CYS A 696 35.49 -21.62 22.84
CA CYS A 696 36.31 -22.61 22.13
C CYS A 696 35.66 -24.01 22.15
N GLY A 697 35.91 -24.77 21.09
CA GLY A 697 35.43 -26.15 20.94
C GLY A 697 36.19 -27.14 21.82
N MET A 698 35.63 -28.34 21.97
CA MET A 698 36.22 -29.39 22.81
C MET A 698 37.51 -29.95 22.18
N PRO A 699 38.63 -30.02 22.90
CA PRO A 699 39.76 -30.86 22.50
C PRO A 699 39.38 -32.36 22.60
N PRO A 700 40.09 -33.27 21.92
CA PRO A 700 39.75 -34.70 21.87
C PRO A 700 39.61 -35.38 23.24
N GLU A 701 40.39 -34.92 24.23
CA GLU A 701 40.32 -35.39 25.61
C GLU A 701 39.01 -35.03 26.31
N VAL A 702 38.52 -33.80 26.12
CA VAL A 702 37.25 -33.32 26.66
C VAL A 702 36.09 -33.96 25.90
N GLU A 703 36.18 -34.10 24.57
CA GLU A 703 35.13 -34.75 23.78
C GLU A 703 34.92 -36.21 24.19
N ALA A 704 36.01 -36.96 24.44
CA ALA A 704 35.91 -38.34 24.92
C ALA A 704 35.28 -38.41 26.33
N PHE A 705 35.60 -37.46 27.20
CA PHE A 705 35.03 -37.37 28.54
C PHE A 705 33.52 -37.05 28.51
N VAL A 706 33.13 -36.07 27.70
CA VAL A 706 31.74 -35.66 27.46
C VAL A 706 30.90 -36.83 26.94
N LYS A 707 31.39 -37.58 25.94
CA LYS A 707 30.69 -38.77 25.41
C LYS A 707 30.57 -39.89 26.44
N ALA A 708 31.61 -40.13 27.24
CA ALA A 708 31.56 -41.14 28.29
C ALA A 708 30.58 -40.76 29.40
N PHE A 709 30.52 -39.47 29.76
CA PHE A 709 29.55 -38.93 30.72
C PHE A 709 28.12 -39.08 30.20
N GLU A 710 27.85 -38.68 28.94
CA GLU A 710 26.52 -38.79 28.34
C GLU A 710 26.01 -40.23 28.33
N LYS A 711 26.85 -41.17 27.90
CA LYS A 711 26.51 -42.60 27.89
C LYS A 711 26.18 -43.11 29.29
N LYS A 712 27.04 -42.81 30.28
CA LYS A 712 26.83 -43.26 31.67
C LYS A 712 25.54 -42.68 32.27
N MET A 713 25.25 -41.41 32.01
CA MET A 713 24.01 -40.76 32.44
C MET A 713 22.77 -41.40 31.79
N GLN A 714 22.83 -41.72 30.49
CA GLN A 714 21.74 -42.39 29.79
C GLN A 714 21.50 -43.82 30.28
N ASP A 715 22.57 -44.60 30.47
CA ASP A 715 22.47 -45.97 30.99
C ASP A 715 21.80 -45.98 32.38
N THR A 716 22.18 -45.07 33.28
CA THR A 716 21.54 -44.96 34.60
C THR A 716 20.07 -44.49 34.52
N ILE A 717 19.74 -43.57 33.62
CA ILE A 717 18.35 -43.14 33.40
C ILE A 717 17.49 -44.31 32.90
N ASN A 718 18.03 -45.18 32.04
CA ASN A 718 17.36 -46.36 31.54
C ASN A 718 17.18 -47.43 32.63
N GLU A 719 18.21 -47.72 33.43
CA GLU A 719 18.11 -48.64 34.58
C GLU A 719 17.09 -48.19 35.63
N ASN A 720 17.01 -46.88 35.89
CA ASN A 720 16.03 -46.32 36.83
C ASN A 720 14.59 -46.37 36.28
N LYS A 721 14.39 -46.22 34.97
CA LYS A 721 13.09 -46.46 34.32
C LYS A 721 12.66 -47.92 34.40
N GLU A 722 13.58 -48.87 34.22
CA GLU A 722 13.29 -50.31 34.37
C GLU A 722 12.97 -50.69 35.83
N LYS A 723 13.64 -50.10 36.82
CA LYS A 723 13.32 -50.28 38.25
C LYS A 723 11.99 -49.64 38.66
N GLU A 724 11.63 -48.49 38.10
CA GLU A 724 10.30 -47.89 38.31
C GLU A 724 9.19 -48.72 37.66
N MET A 725 9.40 -49.27 36.45
CA MET A 725 8.43 -50.18 35.82
C MET A 725 8.24 -51.50 36.58
N ARG A 726 9.30 -52.06 37.19
CA ARG A 726 9.20 -53.28 38.03
C ARG A 726 8.56 -53.06 39.42
N ARG A 727 8.41 -51.81 39.88
CA ARG A 727 7.74 -51.45 41.15
C ARG A 727 6.27 -51.08 41.00
N CYS A 728 5.78 -50.93 39.77
CA CYS A 728 4.37 -50.69 39.45
C CYS A 728 3.69 -51.90 38.79
N GLY A 729 4.30 -53.08 38.87
CA GLY A 729 3.72 -54.37 38.48
C GLY A 729 3.24 -55.17 39.68
#